data_AF-A0AAJ0ASQ3-F1
#
_entry.id   AF-A0AAJ0ASQ3-F1
#
_cell.length_a   1.000
_cell.length_b   1.000
_cell.length_c   1.000
_cell.angle_alpha   90.00
_cell.angle_beta   90.00
_cell.angle_gamma   90.00
#
_symmetry.space_group_name_H-M   'P 1'
#
loop_
_entity.id
_entity.type
_entity.pdbx_description
1 polymer ?
#
loop_
_entity_poly.entity_id
_entity_poly.type
_entity_poly.pdbx_seq_one_letter_code
_entity_poly.pdbx_strand_id
1 'polypeptide(L)'
;MASQILAPAASGPHAAKEMKVLSLGMTRTGSASVTKALTILGYQGVHHGIQAISSPREWALFSRAADSVFPTLPTHNGAPFTRKDWESLFGSYEAVTDMGSFFALQLIEAFPEAKVILVERDVDSWFHSMDEAIFKTTWGLRADLIIDFLGPAWGLNGGRTLRKILLGFYGVGNVKEMREVAKDRYRKHYAEVRAAVPKDQLLEFKLEDGWVPLCEFLGEDVPGSVEFPVANQRKEHLERVRTRQNRFFKLAFFTGLRKVMPWAFGLGVVAAGMYFAKPTWKPGRFGLVELNRVFETILKDIQLQLKGTMKRRLLVHCFHSIIMNWMRVNQNSTSVHEAPVHHIVKDDLRAWQARSDGRIATPFLSPAMPVSGNQTIWKFSSHQWSLIEKQLFDGSGKDHPQIQGSHLGYLGDKESATSRTPVSFAEQRTWPTAFWPDGSMKWTSHAIPASATADESYRVVAIDSSDAVIQITNALIVEEDSNIISIDTGKIKISFAKTGNEIIKKIVNAKGSTVGVQGRLVLLSQDRIYDADKPDSLVKHHSFYGQITSVEVEQTGPIRVVIAVRGVHVEASRESEPAVGTHQPWVPFTLKFYLYAGSSHIRILHTIIYDGDTNCFVRGLGIRFKMPLQEEAAFDRHVRFSGASGGVLAEASQGLTGLWKDPGKEVRSAQVQGRPLPSPESWNSELPQASLRWVPIWNDFSLHQLSPDGFTLEKRLKEGHPWIKTASGTKAEGVVYVGGANRGGLAIGSRHFWERYPTGIDVRGVGASQEDTEVTLWLYDPKAGPMDLRPYHDGLGQQGFDDQLDALKITYEDWEPELGTPYGVARTNELVISVTDSTPDGGEFSSLIDLVREPPKLLPIPEAIHLSQAFGMYWSPLSKVLSPTDEHLEFLFQFYQKQVQQRRWYGFWDHGDIMHTYDEDRHTWRYDVGGYAWDNSELSPDLWLWLYFLRTGRTDVFNMAEALTRHTGEVDVYHLGRYRGLGTRHGVQHWSDSCKQSRISNALYRRFFYYLSGGDERVGELLEETLDTDQKFLVLDPYRKVRKDRETYSPDVHAVEISLGTDWASLAASWLVEFERRGIGALRNGFVTGIATYNPSTGAISPPASDPENNGVVKVSHLSAMFGLFEVAADILQQFPEKANATGFRNAWLEYCTFFNASLEEQETRYGRPGWGRLQLRQGHSRLTAFAASELKRPDLAERALEEFENGDGFRDYGPKTVWKSTPVSRNHVLEPADEAAWVSTNCTALYGLAAIQNLALLTGKTRAAK
;
A
#
# COMPACT_ATOMS: atom_id res chain seq x y z
N MET A 1 25.44 -50.56 -7.51
CA MET A 1 24.22 -51.35 -7.76
C MET A 1 23.37 -51.35 -6.50
N ALA A 2 22.04 -51.25 -6.64
CA ALA A 2 21.01 -50.98 -5.63
C ALA A 2 20.78 -49.49 -5.25
N SER A 3 20.51 -48.69 -6.28
CA SER A 3 19.54 -47.59 -6.23
C SER A 3 18.10 -48.16 -6.26
N GLN A 4 17.14 -47.42 -5.69
CA GLN A 4 15.68 -47.65 -5.59
C GLN A 4 15.21 -48.27 -4.26
N ILE A 5 14.58 -47.43 -3.41
CA ILE A 5 13.24 -47.64 -2.83
C ILE A 5 12.81 -46.32 -2.12
N LEU A 6 11.90 -45.60 -2.81
CA LEU A 6 10.82 -44.71 -2.34
C LEU A 6 11.13 -43.51 -1.41
N ALA A 7 11.52 -42.39 -2.04
CA ALA A 7 11.09 -41.06 -1.59
C ALA A 7 9.59 -40.88 -1.92
N PRO A 8 8.78 -40.21 -1.07
CA PRO A 8 7.39 -39.93 -1.41
C PRO A 8 7.36 -38.93 -2.57
N ALA A 9 6.71 -39.31 -3.66
CA ALA A 9 6.51 -38.45 -4.82
C ALA A 9 5.80 -37.16 -4.40
N ALA A 10 6.39 -36.01 -4.76
CA ALA A 10 5.68 -34.75 -4.76
C ALA A 10 4.58 -34.83 -5.83
N SER A 11 3.32 -34.90 -5.41
CA SER A 11 2.18 -34.84 -6.32
C SER A 11 2.10 -33.42 -6.90
N GLY A 12 2.25 -33.30 -8.22
CA GLY A 12 1.94 -32.07 -8.95
C GLY A 12 0.45 -31.68 -8.85
N PRO A 13 0.03 -30.56 -9.45
CA PRO A 13 -1.38 -30.17 -9.48
C PRO A 13 -2.19 -31.22 -10.25
N HIS A 14 -2.95 -32.04 -9.53
CA HIS A 14 -3.90 -32.97 -10.13
C HIS A 14 -5.06 -32.17 -10.77
N ALA A 15 -5.44 -32.52 -12.00
CA ALA A 15 -6.60 -31.95 -12.68
C ALA A 15 -7.86 -32.10 -11.81
N ALA A 16 -8.75 -31.10 -11.84
CA ALA A 16 -10.00 -31.13 -11.10
C ALA A 16 -10.85 -32.32 -11.55
N LYS A 17 -11.27 -33.15 -10.60
CA LYS A 17 -12.12 -34.33 -10.79
C LYS A 17 -13.51 -34.06 -10.22
N GLU A 18 -14.49 -34.66 -10.85
CA GLU A 18 -15.88 -34.62 -10.39
C GLU A 18 -16.04 -35.40 -9.07
N MET A 19 -16.72 -34.80 -8.09
CA MET A 19 -17.01 -35.43 -6.80
C MET A 19 -18.16 -36.43 -6.98
N LYS A 20 -17.88 -37.72 -6.78
CA LYS A 20 -18.84 -38.81 -7.03
C LYS A 20 -19.43 -39.39 -5.73
N VAL A 21 -18.63 -39.48 -4.66
CA VAL A 21 -19.04 -40.16 -3.42
C VAL A 21 -18.64 -39.38 -2.17
N LEU A 22 -19.62 -39.15 -1.28
CA LEU A 22 -19.40 -38.59 0.05
C LEU A 22 -19.64 -39.66 1.13
N SER A 23 -18.57 -40.15 1.75
CA SER A 23 -18.69 -41.03 2.93
C SER A 23 -18.69 -40.18 4.20
N LEU A 24 -19.89 -39.90 4.71
CA LEU A 24 -20.13 -38.92 5.78
C LEU A 24 -20.39 -39.59 7.14
N GLY A 25 -20.12 -40.88 7.26
CA GLY A 25 -20.02 -41.55 8.56
C GLY A 25 -18.92 -40.93 9.42
N MET A 26 -19.16 -40.81 10.73
CA MET A 26 -18.20 -40.18 11.63
C MET A 26 -16.83 -40.86 11.59
N THR A 27 -15.77 -40.10 11.83
CA THR A 27 -14.42 -40.68 11.99
C THR A 27 -14.46 -41.85 12.98
N ARG A 28 -13.67 -42.90 12.76
CA ARG A 28 -13.64 -44.13 13.57
C ARG A 28 -14.83 -45.09 13.44
N THR A 29 -15.75 -44.89 12.50
CA THR A 29 -16.87 -45.84 12.25
C THR A 29 -16.57 -46.89 11.18
N GLY A 30 -15.49 -46.72 10.41
CA GLY A 30 -15.19 -47.56 9.25
C GLY A 30 -14.57 -46.83 8.07
N SER A 31 -14.33 -45.52 8.19
CA SER A 31 -13.84 -44.63 7.11
C SER A 31 -12.68 -45.21 6.31
N ALA A 32 -11.64 -45.76 6.97
CA ALA A 32 -10.49 -46.36 6.28
C ALA A 32 -10.83 -47.62 5.45
N SER A 33 -11.81 -48.41 5.90
CA SER A 33 -12.31 -49.57 5.14
C SER A 33 -13.05 -49.10 3.89
N VAL A 34 -13.90 -48.09 4.01
CA VAL A 34 -14.61 -47.47 2.89
C VAL A 34 -13.64 -46.84 1.89
N THR A 35 -12.61 -46.12 2.37
CA THR A 35 -11.55 -45.58 1.51
C THR A 35 -10.90 -46.67 0.67
N LYS A 36 -10.55 -47.80 1.29
CA LYS A 36 -9.92 -48.93 0.58
C LYS A 36 -10.91 -49.61 -0.37
N ALA A 37 -12.19 -49.72 0.00
CA ALA A 37 -13.22 -50.28 -0.86
C ALA A 37 -13.42 -49.45 -2.13
N LEU A 38 -13.59 -48.13 -2.00
CA LEU A 38 -13.70 -47.21 -3.13
C LEU A 38 -12.44 -47.21 -4.01
N THR A 39 -11.25 -47.32 -3.40
CA THR A 39 -9.99 -47.44 -4.16
C THR A 39 -9.96 -48.73 -5.00
N ILE A 40 -10.46 -49.85 -4.46
CA ILE A 40 -10.54 -51.14 -5.18
C ILE A 40 -11.55 -51.07 -6.33
N LEU A 41 -12.66 -50.35 -6.15
CA LEU A 41 -13.67 -50.10 -7.18
C LEU A 41 -13.20 -49.10 -8.26
N GLY A 42 -11.95 -48.62 -8.19
CA GLY A 42 -11.35 -47.80 -9.25
C GLY A 42 -11.55 -46.29 -9.12
N TYR A 43 -12.14 -45.80 -8.03
CA TYR A 43 -12.27 -44.36 -7.78
C TYR A 43 -10.90 -43.68 -7.69
N GLN A 44 -10.71 -42.66 -8.51
CA GLN A 44 -9.45 -41.97 -8.72
C GLN A 44 -9.20 -40.94 -7.62
N GLY A 45 -8.57 -41.38 -6.52
CA GLY A 45 -8.23 -40.54 -5.39
C GLY A 45 -9.40 -40.44 -4.41
N VAL A 46 -9.18 -40.96 -3.20
CA VAL A 46 -10.16 -40.96 -2.12
C VAL A 46 -9.56 -40.24 -0.92
N HIS A 47 -10.05 -39.05 -0.61
CA HIS A 47 -9.53 -38.25 0.49
C HIS A 47 -9.86 -38.93 1.84
N HIS A 48 -8.85 -39.11 2.69
CA HIS A 48 -8.99 -39.64 4.05
C HIS A 48 -8.06 -38.92 5.03
N GLY A 49 -8.46 -38.72 6.29
CA GLY A 49 -7.73 -37.88 7.26
C GLY A 49 -6.29 -38.31 7.54
N ILE A 50 -5.93 -39.58 7.32
CA ILE A 50 -4.55 -40.08 7.41
C ILE A 50 -3.64 -39.54 6.28
N GLN A 51 -4.20 -39.23 5.11
CA GLN A 51 -3.49 -38.63 3.97
C GLN A 51 -3.37 -37.10 4.13
N ALA A 52 -4.38 -36.45 4.71
CA ALA A 52 -4.39 -35.01 5.01
C ALA A 52 -3.31 -34.55 6.00
N ILE A 53 -2.79 -35.46 6.84
CA ILE A 53 -1.74 -35.16 7.85
C ILE A 53 -0.43 -34.64 7.23
N SER A 54 -0.22 -34.76 5.91
CA SER A 54 1.03 -34.38 5.23
C SER A 54 1.00 -33.07 4.42
N SER A 55 -0.13 -32.38 4.28
CA SER A 55 -0.24 -31.18 3.43
C SER A 55 -0.52 -29.91 4.23
N PRO A 56 0.46 -28.98 4.37
CA PRO A 56 0.24 -27.68 5.02
C PRO A 56 -0.86 -26.85 4.36
N ARG A 57 -1.00 -26.96 3.03
CA ARG A 57 -2.03 -26.26 2.24
C ARG A 57 -3.43 -26.73 2.57
N GLU A 58 -3.64 -28.05 2.69
CA GLU A 58 -4.95 -28.60 3.07
C GLU A 58 -5.34 -28.16 4.48
N TRP A 59 -4.40 -28.12 5.44
CA TRP A 59 -4.67 -27.62 6.79
C TRP A 59 -5.05 -26.14 6.84
N ALA A 60 -4.54 -25.30 5.95
CA ALA A 60 -4.96 -23.92 5.85
C ALA A 60 -6.41 -23.81 5.33
N LEU A 61 -6.75 -24.57 4.29
CA LEU A 61 -8.12 -24.61 3.74
C LEU A 61 -9.13 -25.22 4.72
N PHE A 62 -8.75 -26.26 5.46
CA PHE A 62 -9.54 -26.84 6.55
C PHE A 62 -9.76 -25.85 7.70
N SER A 63 -8.77 -25.02 8.03
CA SER A 63 -8.94 -23.95 9.02
C SER A 63 -9.95 -22.91 8.54
N ARG A 64 -9.87 -22.50 7.26
CA ARG A 64 -10.81 -21.55 6.65
C ARG A 64 -12.22 -22.12 6.56
N ALA A 65 -12.36 -23.41 6.25
CA ALA A 65 -13.65 -24.10 6.27
C ALA A 65 -14.24 -24.12 7.70
N ALA A 66 -13.42 -24.35 8.72
CA ALA A 66 -13.86 -24.27 10.11
C ALA A 66 -14.37 -22.87 10.49
N ASP A 67 -13.66 -21.81 10.06
CA ASP A 67 -14.07 -20.41 10.26
C ASP A 67 -15.39 -20.06 9.58
N SER A 68 -15.66 -20.67 8.43
CA SER A 68 -16.93 -20.49 7.75
C SER A 68 -18.07 -21.27 8.42
N VAL A 69 -17.82 -22.51 8.85
CA VAL A 69 -18.89 -23.46 9.16
C VAL A 69 -19.29 -23.49 10.64
N PHE A 70 -18.35 -23.26 11.56
CA PHE A 70 -18.63 -23.49 12.98
C PHE A 70 -18.79 -22.15 13.75
N PRO A 71 -20.03 -21.69 14.01
CA PRO A 71 -20.28 -20.40 14.65
C PRO A 71 -19.82 -20.30 16.10
N THR A 72 -19.55 -21.44 16.74
CA THR A 72 -19.00 -21.49 18.10
C THR A 72 -17.51 -21.19 18.17
N LEU A 73 -16.82 -21.13 17.03
CA LEU A 73 -15.42 -20.77 16.99
C LEU A 73 -15.26 -19.25 17.14
N PRO A 74 -14.31 -18.77 17.97
CA PRO A 74 -13.99 -17.33 18.05
C PRO A 74 -13.50 -16.74 16.73
N THR A 75 -13.06 -17.60 15.81
CA THR A 75 -12.54 -17.24 14.49
C THR A 75 -13.61 -17.34 13.40
N HIS A 76 -14.86 -17.63 13.77
CA HIS A 76 -15.96 -17.66 12.82
C HIS A 76 -16.20 -16.28 12.22
N ASN A 77 -16.20 -16.22 10.88
CA ASN A 77 -16.33 -14.96 10.15
C ASN A 77 -17.63 -14.85 9.33
N GLY A 78 -18.49 -15.88 9.39
CA GLY A 78 -19.76 -15.91 8.66
C GLY A 78 -19.64 -15.91 7.13
N ALA A 79 -18.42 -15.90 6.58
CA ALA A 79 -18.22 -15.92 5.14
C ALA A 79 -18.59 -17.31 4.60
N PRO A 80 -19.37 -17.43 3.52
CA PRO A 80 -19.75 -18.73 2.97
C PRO A 80 -18.53 -19.46 2.38
N PHE A 81 -18.36 -20.75 2.66
CA PHE A 81 -17.39 -21.60 1.98
C PHE A 81 -18.06 -22.20 0.74
N THR A 82 -17.76 -21.62 -0.42
CA THR A 82 -18.47 -21.91 -1.66
C THR A 82 -18.12 -23.27 -2.24
N ARG A 83 -18.90 -23.77 -3.21
CA ARG A 83 -18.56 -25.00 -3.97
C ARG A 83 -17.14 -24.95 -4.56
N LYS A 84 -16.72 -23.80 -5.09
CA LYS A 84 -15.35 -23.60 -5.62
C LYS A 84 -14.28 -23.74 -4.54
N ASP A 85 -14.58 -23.36 -3.31
CA ASP A 85 -13.67 -23.54 -2.16
C ASP A 85 -13.59 -25.02 -1.76
N TRP A 86 -14.71 -25.74 -1.79
CA TRP A 86 -14.72 -27.20 -1.60
C TRP A 86 -14.00 -27.94 -2.73
N GLU A 87 -14.11 -27.49 -3.98
CA GLU A 87 -13.33 -28.00 -5.12
C GLU A 87 -11.84 -27.67 -4.98
N SER A 88 -11.49 -26.54 -4.37
CA SER A 88 -10.09 -26.22 -4.07
C SER A 88 -9.49 -27.14 -2.99
N LEU A 89 -10.32 -27.64 -2.07
CA LEU A 89 -9.92 -28.55 -1.01
C LEU A 89 -9.95 -30.02 -1.45
N PHE A 90 -11.02 -30.44 -2.12
CA PHE A 90 -11.31 -31.83 -2.46
C PHE A 90 -11.30 -32.15 -3.96
N GLY A 91 -11.14 -31.16 -4.84
CA GLY A 91 -11.29 -31.35 -6.29
C GLY A 91 -10.22 -32.23 -6.95
N SER A 92 -9.21 -32.72 -6.24
CA SER A 92 -8.29 -33.73 -6.77
C SER A 92 -8.76 -35.18 -6.50
N TYR A 93 -9.86 -35.33 -5.76
CA TYR A 93 -10.42 -36.60 -5.29
C TYR A 93 -11.84 -36.81 -5.84
N GLU A 94 -12.15 -38.04 -6.23
CA GLU A 94 -13.52 -38.42 -6.65
C GLU A 94 -14.41 -38.82 -5.46
N ALA A 95 -13.80 -39.04 -4.28
CA ALA A 95 -14.55 -39.37 -3.08
C ALA A 95 -13.90 -38.79 -1.82
N VAL A 96 -14.72 -38.43 -0.83
CA VAL A 96 -14.28 -37.89 0.45
C VAL A 96 -14.76 -38.77 1.60
N THR A 97 -13.86 -39.02 2.55
CA THR A 97 -14.12 -39.79 3.77
C THR A 97 -13.50 -39.10 4.98
N ASP A 98 -13.86 -39.54 6.19
CA ASP A 98 -13.20 -39.15 7.44
C ASP A 98 -13.32 -37.64 7.76
N MET A 99 -12.38 -36.79 7.35
CA MET A 99 -12.42 -35.34 7.60
C MET A 99 -13.63 -34.63 6.99
N GLY A 100 -14.16 -35.13 5.87
CA GLY A 100 -15.38 -34.57 5.26
C GLY A 100 -16.61 -34.71 6.16
N SER A 101 -16.61 -35.68 7.08
CA SER A 101 -17.74 -35.91 7.98
C SER A 101 -17.98 -34.73 8.94
N PHE A 102 -16.96 -33.93 9.29
CA PHE A 102 -17.15 -32.73 10.11
C PHE A 102 -17.90 -31.60 9.38
N PHE A 103 -17.95 -31.66 8.05
CA PHE A 103 -18.55 -30.66 7.17
C PHE A 103 -19.68 -31.25 6.31
N ALA A 104 -20.32 -32.31 6.81
CA ALA A 104 -21.22 -33.15 6.04
C ALA A 104 -22.36 -32.37 5.36
N LEU A 105 -23.04 -31.48 6.08
CA LEU A 105 -24.16 -30.72 5.52
C LEU A 105 -23.71 -29.78 4.40
N GLN A 106 -22.56 -29.12 4.57
CA GLN A 106 -22.02 -28.21 3.58
C GLN A 106 -21.53 -28.95 2.33
N LEU A 107 -21.00 -30.17 2.49
CA LEU A 107 -20.60 -31.00 1.36
C LEU A 107 -21.80 -31.57 0.60
N ILE A 108 -22.87 -31.95 1.30
CA ILE A 108 -24.13 -32.38 0.66
C ILE A 108 -24.74 -31.23 -0.15
N GLU A 109 -24.73 -30.01 0.41
CA GLU A 109 -25.23 -28.82 -0.28
C GLU A 109 -24.35 -28.43 -1.47
N ALA A 110 -23.03 -28.55 -1.35
CA ALA A 110 -22.10 -28.19 -2.42
C ALA A 110 -22.08 -29.20 -3.58
N PHE A 111 -22.26 -30.49 -3.28
CA PHE A 111 -22.23 -31.60 -4.25
C PHE A 111 -23.50 -32.46 -4.15
N PRO A 112 -24.69 -31.90 -4.48
CA PRO A 112 -25.97 -32.63 -4.41
C PRO A 112 -26.07 -33.79 -5.42
N GLU A 113 -25.16 -33.85 -6.39
CA GLU A 113 -25.04 -34.95 -7.34
C GLU A 113 -24.29 -36.18 -6.78
N ALA A 114 -23.53 -36.02 -5.69
CA ALA A 114 -22.68 -37.08 -5.16
C ALA A 114 -23.49 -38.07 -4.31
N LYS A 115 -23.25 -39.37 -4.52
CA LYS A 115 -23.87 -40.44 -3.70
C LYS A 115 -23.31 -40.41 -2.27
N VAL A 116 -24.17 -40.54 -1.26
CA VAL A 116 -23.78 -40.47 0.15
C VAL A 116 -23.77 -41.86 0.79
N ILE A 117 -22.64 -42.23 1.41
CA ILE A 117 -22.49 -43.47 2.18
C ILE A 117 -22.41 -43.14 3.66
N LEU A 118 -23.32 -43.69 4.46
CA LEU A 118 -23.39 -43.47 5.89
C LEU A 118 -23.14 -44.79 6.64
N VAL A 119 -21.92 -44.94 7.16
CA VAL A 119 -21.53 -46.07 8.03
C VAL A 119 -21.77 -45.68 9.48
N GLU A 120 -22.62 -46.41 10.19
CA GLU A 120 -22.92 -46.19 11.61
C GLU A 120 -22.43 -47.36 12.46
N ARG A 121 -21.89 -47.05 13.65
CA ARG A 121 -21.52 -48.02 14.69
C ARG A 121 -22.27 -47.69 15.98
N ASP A 122 -22.35 -48.67 16.88
CA ASP A 122 -22.75 -48.43 18.27
C ASP A 122 -21.99 -47.22 18.87
N VAL A 123 -22.75 -46.29 19.45
CA VAL A 123 -22.26 -44.98 19.90
C VAL A 123 -21.29 -45.09 21.07
N ASP A 124 -21.48 -46.05 21.96
CA ASP A 124 -20.60 -46.27 23.12
C ASP A 124 -19.25 -46.84 22.67
N SER A 125 -19.30 -47.84 21.79
CA SER A 125 -18.12 -48.44 21.15
C SER A 125 -17.35 -47.42 20.29
N TRP A 126 -18.06 -46.57 19.54
CA TRP A 126 -17.48 -45.48 18.77
C TRP A 126 -16.80 -44.45 19.67
N PHE A 127 -17.49 -43.97 20.72
CA PHE A 127 -16.96 -42.95 21.62
C PHE A 127 -15.67 -43.42 22.29
N HIS A 128 -15.62 -44.68 22.74
CA HIS A 128 -14.42 -45.26 23.31
C HIS A 128 -13.25 -45.27 22.30
N SER A 129 -13.53 -45.58 21.02
CA SER A 129 -12.51 -45.49 19.96
C SER A 129 -12.10 -44.05 19.64
N MET A 130 -13.02 -43.09 19.69
CA MET A 130 -12.78 -41.68 19.38
C MET A 130 -11.90 -41.02 20.46
N ASP A 131 -12.20 -41.30 21.74
CA ASP A 131 -11.42 -40.79 22.87
C ASP A 131 -9.98 -41.31 22.86
N GLU A 132 -9.81 -42.62 22.63
CA GLU A 132 -8.49 -43.26 22.64
C GLU A 132 -7.61 -42.83 21.45
N ALA A 133 -8.19 -42.75 20.25
CA ALA A 133 -7.42 -42.54 19.01
C ALA A 133 -7.20 -41.07 18.66
N ILE A 134 -8.13 -40.17 19.02
CA ILE A 134 -8.11 -38.77 18.58
C ILE A 134 -8.07 -37.80 19.77
N PHE A 135 -8.95 -37.93 20.76
CA PHE A 135 -8.98 -36.95 21.86
C PHE A 135 -7.71 -37.01 22.72
N LYS A 136 -7.25 -38.19 23.12
CA LYS A 136 -6.03 -38.37 23.93
C LYS A 136 -4.73 -38.07 23.20
N THR A 137 -4.71 -38.16 21.87
CA THR A 137 -3.52 -37.85 21.06
C THR A 137 -3.43 -36.38 20.69
N THR A 138 -4.56 -35.66 20.76
CA THR A 138 -4.67 -34.25 20.36
C THR A 138 -4.65 -33.31 21.57
N TRP A 139 -5.01 -33.77 22.76
CA TRP A 139 -4.91 -33.01 24.02
C TRP A 139 -4.16 -33.79 25.11
N GLY A 140 -3.33 -33.08 25.88
CA GLY A 140 -2.59 -33.60 27.01
C GLY A 140 -1.12 -33.17 26.97
N LEU A 141 -0.42 -33.21 28.11
CA LEU A 141 0.92 -32.64 28.30
C LEU A 141 1.92 -32.82 27.14
N ARG A 142 2.00 -34.03 26.58
CA ARG A 142 2.89 -34.31 25.42
C ARG A 142 2.37 -33.73 24.11
N ALA A 143 1.05 -33.79 23.88
CA ALA A 143 0.42 -33.24 22.69
C ALA A 143 0.42 -31.71 22.72
N ASP A 144 0.18 -31.10 23.88
CA ASP A 144 0.21 -29.64 24.08
C ASP A 144 1.62 -29.09 23.81
N LEU A 145 2.67 -29.74 24.35
CA LEU A 145 4.06 -29.37 24.06
C LEU A 145 4.38 -29.46 22.56
N ILE A 146 3.86 -30.47 21.87
CA ILE A 146 4.12 -30.67 20.44
C ILE A 146 3.31 -29.70 19.59
N ILE A 147 2.02 -29.54 19.83
CA ILE A 147 1.10 -28.78 18.98
C ILE A 147 1.21 -27.28 19.23
N ASP A 148 1.44 -26.87 20.48
CA ASP A 148 1.44 -25.45 20.83
C ASP A 148 2.83 -24.82 20.75
N PHE A 149 3.90 -25.60 20.93
CA PHE A 149 5.28 -25.07 20.99
C PHE A 149 6.19 -25.60 19.89
N LEU A 150 6.34 -26.92 19.76
CA LEU A 150 7.32 -27.50 18.82
C LEU A 150 6.86 -27.45 17.35
N GLY A 151 5.59 -27.72 17.08
CA GLY A 151 5.00 -27.78 15.73
C GLY A 151 5.09 -26.44 14.97
N PRO A 152 4.67 -25.31 15.57
CA PRO A 152 4.75 -23.99 14.94
C PRO A 152 6.18 -23.58 14.60
N ALA A 153 7.15 -23.88 15.47
CA ALA A 153 8.57 -23.60 15.25
C ALA A 153 9.16 -24.33 14.02
N TRP A 154 8.44 -25.31 13.48
CA TRP A 154 8.81 -26.08 12.30
C TRP A 154 7.73 -26.06 11.19
N GLY A 155 6.79 -25.11 11.23
CA GLY A 155 5.79 -24.88 10.17
C GLY A 155 4.65 -25.92 10.12
N LEU A 156 4.42 -26.69 11.20
CA LEU A 156 3.43 -27.76 11.26
C LEU A 156 2.16 -27.33 12.02
N ASN A 157 1.23 -26.67 11.33
CA ASN A 157 -0.01 -26.12 11.93
C ASN A 157 -1.19 -27.11 12.02
N GLY A 158 -1.07 -28.32 11.45
CA GLY A 158 -2.20 -29.25 11.35
C GLY A 158 -2.82 -29.68 12.67
N GLY A 159 -2.03 -29.77 13.75
CA GLY A 159 -2.55 -30.09 15.09
C GLY A 159 -3.47 -28.99 15.66
N ARG A 160 -3.14 -27.71 15.41
CA ARG A 160 -3.98 -26.57 15.84
C ARG A 160 -5.26 -26.51 15.02
N THR A 161 -5.19 -26.73 13.70
CA THR A 161 -6.37 -26.80 12.85
C THR A 161 -7.30 -27.95 13.25
N LEU A 162 -6.76 -29.14 13.56
CA LEU A 162 -7.59 -30.27 14.00
C LEU A 162 -8.30 -29.98 15.33
N ARG A 163 -7.61 -29.35 16.29
CA ARG A 163 -8.24 -28.89 17.55
C ARG A 163 -9.40 -27.95 17.27
N LYS A 164 -9.18 -26.98 16.38
CA LYS A 164 -10.19 -26.01 15.96
C LYS A 164 -11.42 -26.68 15.33
N ILE A 165 -11.24 -27.59 14.38
CA ILE A 165 -12.36 -28.33 13.77
C ILE A 165 -13.15 -29.12 14.80
N LEU A 166 -12.46 -29.83 15.69
CA LEU A 166 -13.12 -30.63 16.71
C LEU A 166 -13.93 -29.76 17.67
N LEU A 167 -13.34 -28.70 18.24
CA LEU A 167 -14.07 -27.78 19.13
C LEU A 167 -15.27 -27.12 18.43
N GLY A 168 -15.11 -26.72 17.17
CA GLY A 168 -16.18 -26.16 16.35
C GLY A 168 -17.31 -27.15 16.08
N PHE A 169 -17.00 -28.36 15.63
CA PHE A 169 -17.99 -29.40 15.30
C PHE A 169 -18.81 -29.85 16.51
N TYR A 170 -18.17 -29.96 17.69
CA TYR A 170 -18.84 -30.32 18.93
C TYR A 170 -19.50 -29.12 19.62
N GLY A 171 -19.23 -27.88 19.18
CA GLY A 171 -19.85 -26.67 19.70
C GLY A 171 -19.40 -26.29 21.11
N VAL A 172 -18.14 -26.54 21.46
CA VAL A 172 -17.62 -26.48 22.84
C VAL A 172 -16.30 -25.72 22.94
N GLY A 173 -15.99 -25.20 24.14
CA GLY A 173 -14.78 -24.41 24.37
C GLY A 173 -13.54 -25.25 24.70
N ASN A 174 -13.71 -26.50 25.14
CA ASN A 174 -12.58 -27.34 25.55
C ASN A 174 -12.85 -28.85 25.41
N VAL A 175 -11.79 -29.64 25.52
CA VAL A 175 -11.81 -31.11 25.37
C VAL A 175 -12.67 -31.83 26.43
N LYS A 176 -12.88 -31.23 27.61
CA LYS A 176 -13.68 -31.85 28.67
C LYS A 176 -15.16 -31.81 28.30
N GLU A 177 -15.67 -30.62 27.95
CA GLU A 177 -17.02 -30.43 27.42
C GLU A 177 -17.25 -31.28 26.16
N MET A 178 -16.25 -31.34 25.27
CA MET A 178 -16.31 -32.18 24.06
C MET A 178 -16.61 -33.64 24.39
N ARG A 179 -15.97 -34.20 25.42
CA ARG A 179 -16.21 -35.59 25.84
C ARG A 179 -17.62 -35.80 26.40
N GLU A 180 -18.18 -34.79 27.04
CA GLU A 180 -19.52 -34.84 27.63
C GLU A 180 -20.60 -34.81 26.53
N VAL A 181 -20.42 -33.99 25.49
CA VAL A 181 -21.42 -33.82 24.41
C VAL A 181 -21.21 -34.75 23.20
N ALA A 182 -20.08 -35.45 23.10
CA ALA A 182 -19.71 -36.17 21.88
C ALA A 182 -20.73 -37.21 21.41
N LYS A 183 -21.35 -37.95 22.33
CA LYS A 183 -22.36 -38.97 22.00
C LYS A 183 -23.64 -38.36 21.46
N ASP A 184 -24.05 -37.21 21.99
CA ASP A 184 -25.24 -36.50 21.53
C ASP A 184 -25.00 -35.83 20.18
N ARG A 185 -23.82 -35.21 20.00
CA ARG A 185 -23.42 -34.68 18.70
C ARG A 185 -23.35 -35.77 17.62
N TYR A 186 -22.86 -36.97 17.97
CA TYR A 186 -22.87 -38.14 17.08
C TYR A 186 -24.27 -38.48 16.62
N ARG A 187 -25.22 -38.70 17.55
CA ARG A 187 -26.62 -39.02 17.19
C ARG A 187 -27.24 -37.93 16.30
N LYS A 188 -26.97 -36.65 16.65
CA LYS A 188 -27.45 -35.50 15.88
C LYS A 188 -26.88 -35.46 14.46
N HIS A 189 -25.59 -35.75 14.29
CA HIS A 189 -24.94 -35.81 12.97
C HIS A 189 -25.62 -36.80 12.02
N TYR A 190 -25.90 -38.02 12.50
CA TYR A 190 -26.57 -39.03 11.67
C TYR A 190 -28.01 -38.66 11.35
N ALA A 191 -28.74 -38.03 12.28
CA ALA A 191 -30.08 -37.52 12.02
C ALA A 191 -30.07 -36.39 10.97
N GLU A 192 -29.11 -35.47 11.05
CA GLU A 192 -28.91 -34.37 10.10
C GLU A 192 -28.61 -34.87 8.69
N VAL A 193 -27.68 -35.83 8.53
CA VAL A 193 -27.35 -36.41 7.22
C VAL A 193 -28.55 -37.16 6.62
N ARG A 194 -29.26 -37.97 7.41
CA ARG A 194 -30.47 -38.68 6.94
C ARG A 194 -31.58 -37.73 6.50
N ALA A 195 -31.68 -36.55 7.11
CA ALA A 195 -32.67 -35.54 6.75
C ALA A 195 -32.27 -34.74 5.51
N ALA A 196 -30.96 -34.54 5.28
CA ALA A 196 -30.43 -33.73 4.18
C ALA A 196 -30.32 -34.48 2.84
N VAL A 197 -30.22 -35.81 2.85
CA VAL A 197 -29.96 -36.60 1.64
C VAL A 197 -31.23 -37.36 1.18
N PRO A 198 -31.59 -37.28 -0.12
CA PRO A 198 -32.66 -38.11 -0.69
C PRO A 198 -32.41 -39.61 -0.49
N LYS A 199 -33.48 -40.40 -0.27
CA LYS A 199 -33.37 -41.85 0.03
C LYS A 199 -32.68 -42.66 -1.07
N ASP A 200 -32.81 -42.24 -2.32
CA ASP A 200 -32.19 -42.85 -3.51
C ASP A 200 -30.70 -42.49 -3.66
N GLN A 201 -30.23 -41.45 -2.97
CA GLN A 201 -28.82 -41.03 -2.94
C GLN A 201 -28.11 -41.39 -1.62
N LEU A 202 -28.78 -42.09 -0.70
CA LEU A 202 -28.24 -42.46 0.62
C LEU A 202 -28.14 -43.98 0.78
N LEU A 203 -26.93 -44.47 1.04
CA LEU A 203 -26.69 -45.84 1.47
C LEU A 203 -26.36 -45.89 2.96
N GLU A 204 -27.23 -46.51 3.75
CA GLU A 204 -26.89 -46.95 5.11
C GLU A 204 -26.10 -48.26 5.03
N PHE A 205 -24.79 -48.18 5.26
CA PHE A 205 -23.88 -49.28 4.98
C PHE A 205 -23.29 -49.86 6.26
N LYS A 206 -23.42 -51.18 6.47
CA LYS A 206 -22.67 -51.91 7.49
C LYS A 206 -21.48 -52.60 6.83
N LEU A 207 -20.31 -52.52 7.46
CA LEU A 207 -19.09 -53.10 6.88
C LEU A 207 -19.20 -54.63 6.73
N GLU A 208 -20.05 -55.26 7.54
CA GLU A 208 -20.34 -56.69 7.52
C GLU A 208 -21.17 -57.10 6.29
N ASP A 209 -21.85 -56.16 5.63
CA ASP A 209 -22.68 -56.43 4.46
C ASP A 209 -21.84 -56.70 3.19
N GLY A 210 -20.53 -56.38 3.22
CA GLY A 210 -19.57 -56.70 2.16
C GLY A 210 -19.78 -55.90 0.86
N TRP A 211 -19.32 -56.46 -0.27
CA TRP A 211 -19.30 -55.75 -1.55
C TRP A 211 -20.68 -55.50 -2.16
N VAL A 212 -21.60 -56.45 -2.01
CA VAL A 212 -22.85 -56.50 -2.79
C VAL A 212 -23.67 -55.20 -2.68
N PRO A 213 -24.06 -54.72 -1.49
CA PRO A 213 -24.88 -53.51 -1.41
C PRO A 213 -24.11 -52.23 -1.73
N LEU A 214 -22.78 -52.21 -1.55
CA LEU A 214 -21.94 -51.07 -1.93
C LEU A 214 -21.85 -50.94 -3.46
N CYS A 215 -21.57 -52.04 -4.15
CA CYS A 215 -21.47 -52.11 -5.60
C CYS A 215 -22.81 -51.80 -6.28
N GLU A 216 -23.91 -52.40 -5.79
CA GLU A 216 -25.26 -52.14 -6.32
C GLU A 216 -25.64 -50.65 -6.18
N PHE A 217 -25.40 -50.06 -5.02
CA PHE A 217 -25.68 -48.64 -4.80
C PHE A 217 -24.83 -47.72 -5.68
N LEU A 218 -23.55 -48.04 -5.89
CA LEU A 218 -22.65 -47.22 -6.69
C LEU A 218 -22.86 -47.44 -8.20
N GLY A 219 -23.41 -48.58 -8.62
CA GLY A 219 -23.55 -48.97 -10.03
C GLY A 219 -22.29 -49.66 -10.57
N GLU A 220 -21.54 -50.32 -9.70
CA GLU A 220 -20.25 -50.97 -10.00
C GLU A 220 -20.35 -52.49 -9.95
N ASP A 221 -19.46 -53.20 -10.65
CA ASP A 221 -19.40 -54.67 -10.58
C ASP A 221 -18.76 -55.16 -9.26
N VAL A 222 -19.27 -56.26 -8.71
CA VAL A 222 -18.70 -56.88 -7.50
C VAL A 222 -17.31 -57.48 -7.81
N PRO A 223 -16.24 -57.10 -7.09
CA PRO A 223 -14.89 -57.63 -7.33
C PRO A 223 -14.80 -59.13 -6.96
N GLY A 224 -14.95 -60.02 -7.94
CA GLY A 224 -15.11 -61.47 -7.72
C GLY A 224 -13.93 -62.20 -7.07
N SER A 225 -12.76 -61.57 -6.90
CA SER A 225 -11.52 -62.20 -6.38
C SER A 225 -10.93 -61.50 -5.14
N VAL A 226 -11.58 -60.49 -4.57
CA VAL A 226 -11.03 -59.69 -3.47
C VAL A 226 -12.03 -59.64 -2.32
N GLU A 227 -11.63 -60.04 -1.11
CA GLU A 227 -12.47 -59.89 0.09
C GLU A 227 -12.69 -58.41 0.45
N PHE A 228 -13.84 -58.09 1.05
CA PHE A 228 -14.14 -56.72 1.46
C PHE A 228 -13.10 -56.21 2.47
N PRO A 229 -12.51 -55.02 2.26
CA PRO A 229 -11.39 -54.58 3.08
C PRO A 229 -11.82 -54.23 4.51
N VAL A 230 -11.21 -54.90 5.50
CA VAL A 230 -11.29 -54.52 6.92
C VAL A 230 -9.98 -53.84 7.34
N ALA A 231 -9.95 -52.51 7.32
CA ALA A 231 -8.76 -51.72 7.63
C ALA A 231 -8.84 -51.05 9.02
N ASN A 232 -7.67 -50.76 9.61
CA ASN A 232 -7.52 -49.94 10.83
C ASN A 232 -7.91 -50.63 12.16
N GLN A 233 -7.46 -51.88 12.37
CA GLN A 233 -7.62 -52.59 13.65
C GLN A 233 -6.86 -51.86 14.78
N ARG A 234 -7.48 -51.83 15.98
CA ARG A 234 -7.11 -51.00 17.16
C ARG A 234 -5.61 -50.97 17.52
N LYS A 235 -4.89 -52.09 17.34
CA LYS A 235 -3.46 -52.22 17.66
C LYS A 235 -2.53 -51.49 16.67
N GLU A 236 -2.85 -51.51 15.38
CA GLU A 236 -1.98 -50.92 14.33
C GLU A 236 -2.01 -49.40 14.30
N HIS A 237 -3.10 -48.76 14.73
CA HIS A 237 -3.22 -47.29 14.76
C HIS A 237 -2.35 -46.69 15.88
N LEU A 238 -2.41 -47.28 17.09
CA LEU A 238 -1.62 -46.86 18.25
C LEU A 238 -0.11 -47.04 18.00
N GLU A 239 0.30 -48.11 17.32
CA GLU A 239 1.71 -48.32 16.94
C GLU A 239 2.18 -47.35 15.85
N ARG A 240 1.36 -47.05 14.83
CA ARG A 240 1.73 -46.08 13.78
C ARG A 240 1.89 -44.66 14.32
N VAL A 241 1.00 -44.21 15.20
CA VAL A 241 1.08 -42.87 15.83
C VAL A 241 2.31 -42.76 16.72
N ARG A 242 2.57 -43.77 17.58
CA ARG A 242 3.81 -43.82 18.39
C ARG A 242 5.07 -43.87 17.53
N THR A 243 5.07 -44.62 16.44
CA THR A 243 6.23 -44.77 15.55
C THR A 243 6.53 -43.48 14.78
N ARG A 244 5.50 -42.74 14.32
CA ARG A 244 5.67 -41.40 13.71
C ARG A 244 6.17 -40.37 14.72
N GLN A 245 5.62 -40.34 15.93
CA GLN A 245 6.10 -39.47 17.01
C GLN A 245 7.56 -39.78 17.40
N ASN A 246 7.93 -41.06 17.47
CA ASN A 246 9.31 -41.48 17.76
C ASN A 246 10.29 -41.21 16.60
N ARG A 247 9.85 -41.32 15.33
CA ARG A 247 10.64 -40.93 14.16
C ARG A 247 10.87 -39.42 14.13
N PHE A 248 9.85 -38.63 14.47
CA PHE A 248 9.97 -37.18 14.61
C PHE A 248 10.98 -36.82 15.71
N PHE A 249 10.91 -37.49 16.87
CA PHE A 249 11.89 -37.34 17.95
C PHE A 249 13.32 -37.67 17.50
N LYS A 250 13.51 -38.76 16.76
CA LYS A 250 14.84 -39.12 16.22
C LYS A 250 15.33 -38.09 15.19
N LEU A 251 14.46 -37.60 14.31
CA LEU A 251 14.84 -36.61 13.29
C LEU A 251 15.19 -35.26 13.92
N ALA A 252 14.40 -34.79 14.89
CA ALA A 252 14.70 -33.59 15.66
C ALA A 252 16.00 -33.73 16.47
N PHE A 253 16.23 -34.90 17.09
CA PHE A 253 17.44 -35.19 17.86
C PHE A 253 18.70 -35.23 16.99
N PHE A 254 18.70 -35.95 15.86
CA PHE A 254 19.87 -36.04 14.98
C PHE A 254 20.16 -34.72 14.24
N THR A 255 19.14 -33.94 13.91
CA THR A 255 19.31 -32.61 13.29
C THR A 255 19.85 -31.60 14.31
N GLY A 256 19.40 -31.67 15.57
CA GLY A 256 19.97 -30.92 16.68
C GLY A 256 21.42 -31.31 16.98
N LEU A 257 21.73 -32.60 17.02
CA LEU A 257 23.08 -33.10 17.26
C LEU A 257 24.07 -32.61 16.19
N ARG A 258 23.64 -32.54 14.92
CA ARG A 258 24.45 -32.05 13.80
C ARG A 258 24.73 -30.54 13.86
N LYS A 259 23.87 -29.76 14.52
CA LYS A 259 24.06 -28.32 14.77
C LYS A 259 24.89 -28.03 16.02
N VAL A 260 24.89 -28.92 17.02
CA VAL A 260 25.61 -28.73 18.30
C VAL A 260 27.04 -29.29 18.27
N MET A 261 27.29 -30.35 17.50
CA MET A 261 28.61 -31.00 17.37
C MET A 261 29.78 -30.05 16.99
N PRO A 262 29.63 -29.07 16.08
CA PRO A 262 30.71 -28.12 15.77
C PRO A 262 31.11 -27.27 16.97
N TRP A 263 30.15 -26.91 17.83
CA TRP A 263 30.38 -26.10 19.03
C TRP A 263 31.05 -26.91 20.15
N ALA A 264 30.68 -28.19 20.31
CA ALA A 264 31.35 -29.10 21.24
C ALA A 264 32.81 -29.39 20.82
N PHE A 265 33.06 -29.50 19.51
CA PHE A 265 34.41 -29.68 18.98
C PHE A 265 35.26 -28.41 19.14
N GLY A 266 34.67 -27.23 18.90
CA GLY A 266 35.31 -25.93 19.15
C GLY A 266 35.69 -25.74 20.63
N LEU A 267 34.81 -26.11 21.56
CA LEU A 267 35.08 -26.08 23.01
C LEU A 267 36.23 -27.02 23.41
N GLY A 268 36.33 -28.20 22.78
CA GLY A 268 37.44 -29.15 23.01
C GLY A 268 38.80 -28.61 22.55
N VAL A 269 38.83 -27.88 21.42
CA VAL A 269 40.04 -27.23 20.90
C VAL A 269 40.49 -26.09 21.80
N VAL A 270 39.54 -25.30 22.33
CA VAL A 270 39.83 -24.23 23.30
C VAL A 270 40.36 -24.80 24.61
N ALA A 271 39.76 -25.88 25.13
CA ALA A 271 40.21 -26.54 26.35
C ALA A 271 41.62 -27.15 26.21
N ALA A 272 41.95 -27.74 25.06
CA ALA A 272 43.29 -28.23 24.77
C ALA A 272 44.31 -27.08 24.67
N GLY A 273 43.94 -25.97 24.04
CA GLY A 273 44.76 -24.76 23.98
C GLY A 273 45.07 -24.18 25.37
N MET A 274 44.11 -24.24 26.31
CA MET A 274 44.31 -23.81 27.70
C MET A 274 45.18 -24.78 28.52
N TYR A 275 45.18 -26.08 28.20
CA TYR A 275 45.97 -27.09 28.91
C TYR A 275 47.47 -27.04 28.56
N PHE A 276 47.83 -26.69 27.33
CA PHE A 276 49.24 -26.61 26.90
C PHE A 276 49.90 -25.25 27.15
N ALA A 277 49.12 -24.24 27.55
CA ALA A 277 49.63 -22.92 27.88
C ALA A 277 49.86 -22.78 29.40
N LYS A 278 51.03 -23.21 29.89
CA LYS A 278 51.80 -22.52 30.96
C LYS A 278 53.18 -23.17 31.14
N PRO A 279 54.24 -22.35 31.27
CA PRO A 279 54.63 -21.88 32.59
C PRO A 279 55.06 -20.40 32.54
N THR A 280 54.49 -19.53 33.36
CA THR A 280 55.25 -18.97 34.51
C THR A 280 54.29 -18.09 35.31
N TRP A 281 53.80 -18.59 36.44
CA TRP A 281 53.49 -17.73 37.58
C TRP A 281 53.31 -18.56 38.86
N LYS A 282 54.05 -18.17 39.89
CA LYS A 282 54.16 -18.73 41.24
C LYS A 282 53.96 -17.57 42.25
N PRO A 283 53.67 -17.80 43.54
CA PRO A 283 52.32 -17.60 44.08
C PRO A 283 52.20 -16.61 45.26
N GLY A 284 50.97 -16.16 45.52
CA GLY A 284 50.50 -15.54 46.78
C GLY A 284 49.94 -14.14 46.55
N ARG A 285 48.69 -13.77 46.88
CA ARG A 285 47.74 -14.28 47.88
C ARG A 285 46.34 -13.75 47.50
N PHE A 286 45.60 -14.46 46.63
CA PHE A 286 44.18 -14.24 46.36
C PHE A 286 43.52 -15.60 46.08
N GLY A 287 43.37 -16.40 47.13
CA GLY A 287 42.81 -17.75 47.06
C GLY A 287 41.64 -17.87 48.02
N LEU A 288 40.44 -17.55 47.52
CA LEU A 288 39.09 -18.00 47.98
C LEU A 288 38.01 -17.00 47.53
N VAL A 289 38.35 -15.73 47.30
CA VAL A 289 37.38 -14.70 46.88
C VAL A 289 37.11 -14.75 45.36
N GLU A 290 38.12 -15.04 44.54
CA GLU A 290 37.93 -15.14 43.08
C GLU A 290 37.37 -16.49 42.62
N LEU A 291 37.63 -17.58 43.35
CA LEU A 291 37.01 -18.87 43.06
C LEU A 291 35.50 -18.84 43.37
N ASN A 292 35.09 -18.14 44.44
CA ASN A 292 33.68 -17.86 44.70
C ASN A 292 33.07 -16.95 43.64
N ARG A 293 33.83 -16.01 43.07
CA ARG A 293 33.35 -15.12 42.00
C ARG A 293 33.17 -15.88 40.68
N VAL A 294 34.08 -16.79 40.32
CA VAL A 294 33.93 -17.62 39.12
C VAL A 294 32.80 -18.64 39.28
N PHE A 295 32.64 -19.25 40.46
CA PHE A 295 31.50 -20.13 40.73
C PHE A 295 30.16 -19.38 40.79
N GLU A 296 30.12 -18.16 41.34
CA GLU A 296 28.95 -17.26 41.32
C GLU A 296 28.63 -16.79 39.90
N THR A 297 29.63 -16.51 39.05
CA THR A 297 29.42 -16.08 37.67
C THR A 297 28.93 -17.24 36.81
N ILE A 298 29.47 -18.45 36.99
CA ILE A 298 28.98 -19.66 36.29
C ILE A 298 27.57 -20.03 36.79
N LEU A 299 27.29 -19.90 38.09
CA LEU A 299 25.93 -20.09 38.63
C LEU A 299 24.96 -18.98 38.18
N LYS A 300 25.42 -17.73 38.03
CA LYS A 300 24.63 -16.62 37.49
C LYS A 300 24.35 -16.78 36.01
N ASP A 301 25.31 -17.27 35.21
CA ASP A 301 25.11 -17.53 33.79
C ASP A 301 24.19 -18.73 33.55
N ILE A 302 24.31 -19.79 34.36
CA ILE A 302 23.36 -20.91 34.35
C ILE A 302 21.96 -20.46 34.86
N GLN A 303 21.89 -19.51 35.82
CA GLN A 303 20.63 -18.93 36.27
C GLN A 303 20.03 -17.89 35.30
N LEU A 304 20.84 -17.21 34.49
CA LEU A 304 20.38 -16.24 33.49
C LEU A 304 19.88 -16.95 32.22
N GLN A 305 20.49 -18.06 31.81
CA GLN A 305 20.02 -18.85 30.65
C GLN A 305 18.76 -19.69 30.92
N LEU A 306 18.26 -19.74 32.17
CA LEU A 306 17.09 -20.53 32.55
C LEU A 306 15.88 -19.70 33.04
N LYS A 307 15.79 -18.40 32.73
CA LYS A 307 14.62 -17.59 33.11
C LYS A 307 13.55 -17.52 32.02
N GLY A 308 12.68 -18.53 32.03
CA GLY A 308 11.34 -18.56 31.43
C GLY A 308 11.09 -19.89 30.71
N THR A 309 10.33 -20.86 31.19
CA THR A 309 9.27 -20.95 32.19
C THR A 309 9.48 -22.23 33.02
N MET A 310 10.05 -22.10 34.21
CA MET A 310 9.80 -23.08 35.28
C MET A 310 10.06 -22.45 36.64
N LYS A 311 9.10 -21.69 37.17
CA LYS A 311 9.04 -21.51 38.63
C LYS A 311 8.14 -22.56 39.25
N ARG A 312 8.80 -23.45 40.00
CA ARG A 312 8.43 -23.88 41.36
C ARG A 312 7.56 -25.11 41.62
N ARG A 313 7.07 -25.89 40.63
CA ARG A 313 6.29 -27.11 40.96
C ARG A 313 6.96 -28.48 40.80
N LEU A 314 8.02 -28.66 39.99
CA LEU A 314 8.58 -30.01 39.78
C LEU A 314 9.81 -30.36 40.64
N LEU A 315 10.75 -29.44 40.88
CA LEU A 315 11.89 -29.72 41.77
C LEU A 315 11.58 -29.51 43.26
N VAL A 316 10.57 -28.69 43.56
CA VAL A 316 10.05 -28.56 44.93
C VAL A 316 9.19 -29.76 45.29
N HIS A 317 8.51 -30.44 44.36
CA HIS A 317 7.73 -31.65 44.69
C HIS A 317 8.59 -32.86 45.11
N CYS A 318 9.80 -33.00 44.58
CA CYS A 318 10.71 -34.08 45.00
C CYS A 318 11.38 -33.81 46.36
N PHE A 319 11.59 -32.54 46.74
CA PHE A 319 12.18 -32.18 48.04
C PHE A 319 11.13 -31.89 49.13
N HIS A 320 9.90 -31.54 48.76
CA HIS A 320 8.79 -31.34 49.69
C HIS A 320 8.08 -32.65 50.07
N SER A 321 8.22 -33.72 49.28
CA SER A 321 7.73 -35.07 49.62
C SER A 321 8.56 -35.80 50.69
N ILE A 322 9.74 -35.28 51.05
CA ILE A 322 10.57 -35.83 52.14
C ILE A 322 10.31 -35.09 53.47
N ILE A 323 9.83 -33.84 53.42
CA ILE A 323 9.55 -33.02 54.61
C ILE A 323 8.06 -33.02 54.99
N MET A 324 7.13 -33.16 54.03
CA MET A 324 5.69 -33.27 54.32
C MET A 324 5.23 -34.70 54.66
N ASN A 325 6.13 -35.69 54.62
CA ASN A 325 5.87 -37.02 55.19
C ASN A 325 6.09 -37.05 56.73
N TRP A 326 6.34 -35.89 57.34
CA TRP A 326 6.33 -35.70 58.79
C TRP A 326 5.07 -34.97 59.31
N MET A 327 4.21 -34.43 58.43
CA MET A 327 2.97 -33.75 58.86
C MET A 327 1.79 -34.13 57.98
N ARG A 328 1.19 -35.27 58.33
CA ARG A 328 -0.11 -35.74 57.87
C ARG A 328 -1.07 -35.71 59.05
N VAL A 329 -1.82 -34.63 59.26
CA VAL A 329 -3.05 -34.65 60.08
C VAL A 329 -4.07 -33.64 59.55
N ASN A 330 -5.28 -34.15 59.27
CA ASN A 330 -6.58 -33.49 59.06
C ASN A 330 -6.85 -32.82 57.70
N GLN A 331 -7.59 -33.50 56.79
CA GLN A 331 -9.06 -33.69 56.71
C GLN A 331 -9.78 -32.50 56.04
N ASN A 332 -10.34 -32.75 54.84
CA ASN A 332 -11.78 -32.70 54.48
C ASN A 332 -12.31 -31.25 54.29
N SER A 333 -13.18 -30.92 53.34
CA SER A 333 -13.97 -31.64 52.33
C SER A 333 -14.75 -30.60 51.50
N THR A 334 -15.39 -31.05 50.41
CA THR A 334 -16.71 -30.60 49.88
C THR A 334 -16.81 -29.17 49.29
N SER A 335 -17.01 -28.99 47.98
CA SER A 335 -18.29 -29.07 47.21
C SER A 335 -19.20 -27.85 47.52
N VAL A 336 -20.03 -27.25 46.65
CA VAL A 336 -20.67 -27.63 45.39
C VAL A 336 -21.59 -26.45 44.97
N HIS A 337 -21.90 -26.31 43.67
CA HIS A 337 -23.10 -25.66 43.04
C HIS A 337 -23.48 -24.20 43.41
N GLU A 338 -24.26 -23.40 42.69
CA GLU A 338 -25.18 -23.41 41.52
C GLU A 338 -25.35 -21.88 41.21
N ALA A 339 -25.34 -21.35 39.98
CA ALA A 339 -26.44 -21.25 39.02
C ALA A 339 -27.74 -20.60 39.61
N PRO A 340 -28.74 -20.11 38.82
CA PRO A 340 -28.76 -19.54 37.45
C PRO A 340 -29.79 -18.37 37.29
N VAL A 341 -30.16 -18.04 36.02
CA VAL A 341 -31.49 -17.58 35.52
C VAL A 341 -31.70 -16.07 35.33
N HIS A 342 -32.32 -15.53 34.26
CA HIS A 342 -32.68 -15.89 32.87
C HIS A 342 -33.28 -14.58 32.26
N HIS A 343 -33.10 -14.41 30.94
CA HIS A 343 -34.04 -13.90 29.90
C HIS A 343 -34.83 -12.57 30.04
N ILE A 344 -34.81 -11.80 28.94
CA ILE A 344 -35.92 -11.55 27.97
C ILE A 344 -35.23 -11.04 26.67
N VAL A 345 -35.11 -11.86 25.61
CA VAL A 345 -35.99 -12.05 24.43
C VAL A 345 -36.07 -10.87 23.44
N LYS A 346 -35.53 -11.15 22.24
CA LYS A 346 -35.87 -10.77 20.86
C LYS A 346 -36.93 -9.69 20.61
N ASP A 347 -36.59 -8.81 19.66
CA ASP A 347 -37.30 -8.44 18.41
C ASP A 347 -36.51 -7.26 17.80
N ASP A 348 -36.25 -7.05 16.51
CA ASP A 348 -36.50 -7.78 15.26
C ASP A 348 -35.55 -7.16 14.21
N LEU A 349 -34.90 -7.98 13.37
CA LEU A 349 -33.92 -7.55 12.35
C LEU A 349 -34.58 -7.66 10.97
N ARG A 350 -35.33 -6.62 10.59
CA ARG A 350 -35.85 -6.40 9.22
C ARG A 350 -35.92 -4.91 8.90
N ALA A 351 -34.78 -4.31 8.52
CA ALA A 351 -34.73 -3.13 7.63
C ALA A 351 -33.28 -2.65 7.44
N TRP A 352 -32.52 -3.27 6.53
CA TRP A 352 -31.39 -2.57 5.91
C TRP A 352 -31.04 -3.15 4.54
N GLN A 353 -31.96 -2.99 3.59
CA GLN A 353 -31.70 -3.24 2.16
C GLN A 353 -32.64 -2.45 1.24
N ALA A 354 -32.86 -1.16 1.54
CA ALA A 354 -33.49 -0.22 0.63
C ALA A 354 -33.11 1.21 1.04
N ARG A 355 -32.02 1.75 0.48
CA ARG A 355 -31.70 3.19 0.46
C ARG A 355 -30.57 3.48 -0.54
N SER A 356 -30.87 3.17 -1.79
CA SER A 356 -30.23 3.75 -2.96
C SER A 356 -31.37 4.08 -3.92
N ASP A 357 -32.00 5.25 -3.71
CA ASP A 357 -32.73 6.02 -4.73
C ASP A 357 -33.29 7.30 -4.11
N GLY A 358 -33.11 8.41 -4.83
CA GLY A 358 -33.06 9.76 -4.27
C GLY A 358 -34.37 10.44 -3.91
N ARG A 359 -34.22 11.67 -3.39
CA ARG A 359 -34.98 12.88 -3.73
C ARG A 359 -34.56 14.03 -2.81
N ILE A 360 -34.04 15.07 -3.44
CA ILE A 360 -33.87 16.40 -2.87
C ILE A 360 -35.27 16.96 -2.58
N ALA A 361 -35.51 17.37 -1.34
CA ALA A 361 -36.67 18.17 -0.96
C ALA A 361 -36.17 19.45 -0.27
N THR A 362 -36.37 20.57 -0.94
CA THR A 362 -36.22 21.94 -0.44
C THR A 362 -37.25 22.25 0.65
N PRO A 363 -36.93 23.12 1.63
CA PRO A 363 -37.96 23.86 2.33
C PRO A 363 -37.79 25.39 2.22
N PHE A 364 -38.84 25.99 1.66
CA PHE A 364 -39.53 27.25 2.01
C PHE A 364 -38.78 28.45 2.63
N LEU A 365 -38.93 29.57 1.90
CA LEU A 365 -38.61 30.97 2.20
C LEU A 365 -39.51 31.62 3.27
N SER A 366 -38.94 32.54 4.07
CA SER A 366 -39.65 33.69 4.67
C SER A 366 -38.67 34.81 5.10
N PRO A 367 -39.11 36.08 5.26
CA PRO A 367 -38.41 37.23 4.69
C PRO A 367 -37.79 38.25 5.68
N ALA A 368 -36.70 38.88 5.21
CA ALA A 368 -36.26 40.28 5.32
C ALA A 368 -36.17 41.02 6.67
N MET A 369 -34.99 41.60 6.97
CA MET A 369 -34.79 43.01 7.39
C MET A 369 -33.31 43.47 7.21
N PRO A 370 -33.03 44.79 7.08
CA PRO A 370 -31.83 45.35 6.45
C PRO A 370 -30.77 45.89 7.44
N VAL A 371 -29.54 46.18 6.98
CA VAL A 371 -28.79 47.46 7.14
C VAL A 371 -27.26 47.33 6.93
N SER A 372 -26.77 48.13 5.97
CA SER A 372 -25.48 48.83 5.76
C SER A 372 -24.09 48.15 5.86
N GLY A 373 -23.34 48.23 4.75
CA GLY A 373 -22.13 49.06 4.71
C GLY A 373 -20.81 48.43 4.23
N ASN A 374 -20.44 48.76 2.98
CA ASN A 374 -19.09 48.88 2.37
C ASN A 374 -18.43 47.67 1.66
N GLN A 375 -18.08 47.93 0.38
CA GLN A 375 -17.52 47.05 -0.65
C GLN A 375 -16.01 46.77 -0.49
N THR A 376 -15.54 45.63 -1.02
CA THR A 376 -14.14 45.43 -1.46
C THR A 376 -14.09 44.76 -2.85
N ILE A 377 -13.27 45.31 -3.73
CA ILE A 377 -13.01 44.89 -5.12
C ILE A 377 -11.75 44.00 -5.12
N TRP A 378 -11.80 42.80 -5.71
CA TRP A 378 -10.60 41.95 -5.86
C TRP A 378 -10.07 41.97 -7.30
N LYS A 379 -8.83 42.47 -7.43
CA LYS A 379 -8.03 42.52 -8.66
C LYS A 379 -7.00 41.39 -8.56
N PHE A 380 -6.87 40.57 -9.60
CA PHE A 380 -5.73 39.68 -9.78
C PHE A 380 -4.53 40.54 -10.19
N SER A 381 -3.42 40.50 -9.46
CA SER A 381 -2.18 41.14 -9.88
C SER A 381 -1.14 40.10 -10.22
N SER A 382 -0.62 40.20 -11.44
CA SER A 382 0.69 39.71 -11.82
C SER A 382 1.73 40.24 -10.82
N HIS A 383 2.58 39.36 -10.30
CA HIS A 383 4.01 39.57 -9.98
C HIS A 383 4.51 38.34 -9.22
N GLN A 384 4.97 37.33 -9.95
CA GLN A 384 6.23 36.59 -9.75
C GLN A 384 6.26 35.36 -10.69
N TRP A 385 6.31 35.65 -11.98
CA TRP A 385 6.97 34.79 -12.97
C TRP A 385 8.42 35.28 -13.05
N SER A 386 9.36 34.57 -12.43
CA SER A 386 10.79 34.80 -12.71
C SER A 386 11.66 33.63 -12.26
N LEU A 387 12.07 32.77 -13.21
CA LEU A 387 13.49 32.37 -13.37
C LEU A 387 13.82 31.46 -14.59
N ILE A 388 12.95 31.31 -15.59
CA ILE A 388 13.32 30.73 -16.90
C ILE A 388 12.69 31.54 -18.04
N GLU A 389 12.90 32.86 -18.07
CA GLU A 389 12.27 33.70 -19.10
C GLU A 389 13.13 34.86 -19.60
N LYS A 390 14.42 34.61 -19.85
CA LYS A 390 15.27 35.61 -20.53
C LYS A 390 16.22 35.12 -21.61
N GLN A 391 16.08 33.87 -22.09
CA GLN A 391 16.92 33.37 -23.18
C GLN A 391 16.19 32.64 -24.33
N LEU A 392 14.86 32.50 -24.32
CA LEU A 392 14.15 31.75 -25.37
C LEU A 392 13.03 32.52 -26.12
N PHE A 393 12.82 33.80 -25.82
CA PHE A 393 11.89 34.65 -26.57
C PHE A 393 12.60 35.79 -27.29
N ASP A 394 13.46 35.44 -28.26
CA ASP A 394 13.64 36.23 -29.48
C ASP A 394 13.33 35.31 -30.66
N GLY A 395 12.10 35.42 -31.16
CA GLY A 395 11.55 34.55 -32.18
C GLY A 395 10.14 35.00 -32.52
N SER A 396 10.06 36.07 -33.29
CA SER A 396 8.82 36.60 -33.87
C SER A 396 8.01 35.49 -34.56
N GLY A 397 6.81 35.21 -34.08
CA GLY A 397 5.93 34.26 -34.76
C GLY A 397 4.62 34.08 -34.03
N LYS A 398 3.52 34.33 -34.73
CA LYS A 398 2.15 34.16 -34.27
C LYS A 398 1.80 32.68 -34.11
N ASP A 399 0.76 32.42 -33.33
CA ASP A 399 -0.04 31.18 -33.26
C ASP A 399 0.57 29.99 -32.49
N HIS A 400 0.39 29.98 -31.16
CA HIS A 400 0.53 28.78 -30.33
C HIS A 400 -0.61 28.69 -29.30
N PRO A 401 -1.59 27.77 -29.46
CA PRO A 401 -2.59 27.51 -28.43
C PRO A 401 -2.25 26.22 -27.69
N GLN A 402 -1.83 26.31 -26.42
CA GLN A 402 -1.83 25.17 -25.51
C GLN A 402 -2.13 25.64 -24.08
N ILE A 403 -3.41 25.61 -23.70
CA ILE A 403 -3.78 25.51 -22.28
C ILE A 403 -4.17 24.06 -22.03
N GLN A 404 -3.52 23.42 -21.08
CA GLN A 404 -3.97 22.16 -20.48
C GLN A 404 -3.90 22.27 -18.96
N GLY A 405 -4.86 21.66 -18.27
CA GLY A 405 -4.90 21.60 -16.80
C GLY A 405 -5.73 22.72 -16.18
N SER A 406 -7.04 22.51 -16.15
CA SER A 406 -7.97 23.27 -15.31
C SER A 406 -7.87 22.81 -13.86
N HIS A 407 -7.79 23.70 -12.84
CA HIS A 407 -8.38 23.52 -11.50
C HIS A 407 -8.34 24.84 -10.69
N LEU A 408 -9.38 25.67 -10.76
CA LEU A 408 -9.60 26.71 -9.74
C LEU A 408 -10.67 26.24 -8.75
N GLY A 409 -10.45 26.52 -7.47
CA GLY A 409 -11.41 26.30 -6.41
C GLY A 409 -11.52 27.54 -5.54
N TYR A 410 -12.61 28.28 -5.73
CA TYR A 410 -13.58 28.73 -4.72
C TYR A 410 -14.34 29.98 -5.19
N LEU A 411 -15.63 30.00 -4.87
CA LEU A 411 -16.49 31.16 -4.85
C LEU A 411 -17.06 31.31 -3.43
N GLY A 412 -16.71 32.40 -2.76
CA GLY A 412 -17.33 32.77 -1.49
C GLY A 412 -18.74 33.27 -1.67
N ASP A 413 -19.63 32.86 -0.77
CA ASP A 413 -20.99 33.36 -0.74
C ASP A 413 -21.07 34.82 -0.24
N LYS A 414 -21.85 35.58 -1.01
CA LYS A 414 -22.70 36.73 -0.68
C LYS A 414 -22.12 37.88 0.16
N GLU A 415 -21.71 38.95 -0.55
CA GLU A 415 -22.34 40.26 -0.37
C GLU A 415 -22.23 41.16 -1.63
N SER A 416 -23.34 41.86 -1.91
CA SER A 416 -23.77 42.62 -3.09
C SER A 416 -22.75 43.29 -4.04
N ALA A 417 -23.01 43.23 -5.36
CA ALA A 417 -22.70 44.32 -6.30
C ALA A 417 -23.57 44.27 -7.57
N THR A 418 -24.21 45.40 -7.91
CA THR A 418 -24.91 45.62 -9.19
C THR A 418 -24.01 46.33 -10.22
N SER A 419 -23.90 45.73 -11.40
CA SER A 419 -23.46 46.26 -12.72
C SER A 419 -22.06 46.88 -12.86
N ARG A 420 -21.18 46.28 -13.68
CA ARG A 420 -21.05 46.58 -15.13
C ARG A 420 -19.99 45.69 -15.78
N THR A 421 -20.36 45.21 -16.97
CA THR A 421 -19.62 44.44 -17.99
C THR A 421 -19.30 42.97 -17.66
N PRO A 422 -20.12 42.02 -18.14
CA PRO A 422 -19.78 40.59 -18.10
C PRO A 422 -18.73 40.31 -19.19
N VAL A 423 -17.56 39.83 -18.80
CA VAL A 423 -16.78 38.97 -19.70
C VAL A 423 -17.35 37.58 -19.47
N SER A 424 -18.27 37.16 -20.34
CA SER A 424 -18.83 35.82 -20.33
C SER A 424 -17.76 34.83 -20.77
N PHE A 425 -17.25 34.01 -19.86
CA PHE A 425 -16.71 32.71 -20.29
C PHE A 425 -17.91 31.77 -20.47
N ALA A 426 -18.23 31.50 -21.74
CA ALA A 426 -19.40 30.75 -22.15
C ALA A 426 -19.16 29.23 -22.23
N GLU A 427 -18.06 28.69 -21.68
CA GLU A 427 -17.76 27.24 -21.76
C GLU A 427 -16.96 26.76 -20.53
N GLN A 428 -17.60 26.75 -19.36
CA GLN A 428 -17.03 26.19 -18.12
C GLN A 428 -17.95 25.12 -17.55
N ARG A 429 -17.38 24.02 -17.05
CA ARG A 429 -18.09 23.07 -16.18
C ARG A 429 -17.62 23.22 -14.76
N THR A 430 -18.55 23.25 -13.81
CA THR A 430 -18.29 23.35 -12.36
C THR A 430 -18.92 22.19 -11.62
N TRP A 431 -18.23 21.65 -10.61
CA TRP A 431 -18.81 20.74 -9.63
C TRP A 431 -18.21 21.01 -8.24
N PRO A 432 -18.96 20.76 -7.15
CA PRO A 432 -18.40 20.84 -5.80
C PRO A 432 -17.47 19.67 -5.50
N THR A 433 -16.43 19.93 -4.71
CA THR A 433 -15.53 18.91 -4.15
C THR A 433 -15.53 18.89 -2.63
N ALA A 434 -16.00 19.96 -1.97
CA ALA A 434 -16.31 19.96 -0.55
C ALA A 434 -17.38 21.00 -0.19
N PHE A 435 -18.02 20.77 0.95
CA PHE A 435 -19.03 21.65 1.54
C PHE A 435 -18.63 22.06 2.96
N TRP A 436 -19.14 23.20 3.40
CA TRP A 436 -19.11 23.62 4.80
C TRP A 436 -20.18 22.86 5.60
N PRO A 437 -20.10 22.85 6.95
CA PRO A 437 -21.09 22.17 7.79
C PRO A 437 -22.54 22.64 7.64
N ASP A 438 -22.76 23.88 7.18
CA ASP A 438 -24.08 24.44 6.89
C ASP A 438 -24.62 24.03 5.51
N GLY A 439 -23.86 23.26 4.75
CA GLY A 439 -24.19 22.80 3.40
C GLY A 439 -23.78 23.77 2.28
N SER A 440 -23.23 24.93 2.60
CA SER A 440 -22.70 25.86 1.58
C SER A 440 -21.43 25.29 0.91
N MET A 441 -21.13 25.73 -0.31
CA MET A 441 -19.94 25.24 -1.02
C MET A 441 -18.67 25.69 -0.30
N LYS A 442 -17.68 24.79 -0.16
CA LYS A 442 -16.36 25.09 0.40
C LYS A 442 -15.25 25.01 -0.65
N TRP A 443 -15.29 23.98 -1.48
CA TRP A 443 -14.40 23.83 -2.62
C TRP A 443 -15.19 23.46 -3.86
N THR A 444 -14.82 24.07 -4.98
CA THR A 444 -15.34 23.74 -6.31
C THR A 444 -14.19 23.32 -7.20
N SER A 445 -14.52 22.64 -8.27
CA SER A 445 -13.60 22.30 -9.34
C SER A 445 -14.20 22.72 -10.65
N HIS A 446 -13.32 23.18 -11.54
CA HIS A 446 -13.69 23.74 -12.82
C HIS A 446 -12.90 23.05 -13.92
N ALA A 447 -13.54 22.83 -15.07
CA ALA A 447 -12.91 22.36 -16.29
C ALA A 447 -13.15 23.35 -17.44
N ILE A 448 -12.10 23.59 -18.23
CA ILE A 448 -12.13 24.40 -19.46
C ILE A 448 -11.76 23.52 -20.66
N PRO A 449 -12.35 23.75 -21.85
CA PRO A 449 -11.99 23.01 -23.07
C PRO A 449 -10.63 23.47 -23.60
N ALA A 450 -9.98 22.63 -24.40
CA ALA A 450 -8.69 22.97 -25.03
C ALA A 450 -8.82 24.08 -26.10
N SER A 451 -10.04 24.37 -26.57
CA SER A 451 -10.34 25.50 -27.46
C SER A 451 -10.40 26.85 -26.75
N ALA A 452 -10.31 26.89 -25.41
CA ALA A 452 -10.32 28.14 -24.67
C ALA A 452 -9.08 28.99 -25.01
N THR A 453 -9.25 30.32 -25.09
CA THR A 453 -8.14 31.25 -25.34
C THR A 453 -7.19 31.29 -24.13
N ALA A 454 -5.89 31.13 -24.38
CA ALA A 454 -4.84 31.27 -23.37
C ALA A 454 -4.80 32.72 -22.87
N ASP A 455 -4.86 32.91 -21.57
CA ASP A 455 -4.82 34.22 -20.91
C ASP A 455 -3.90 34.14 -19.68
N GLU A 456 -3.37 35.28 -19.25
CA GLU A 456 -2.49 35.39 -18.07
C GLU A 456 -3.22 35.04 -16.78
N SER A 457 -4.56 35.18 -16.76
CA SER A 457 -5.39 34.83 -15.60
C SER A 457 -6.81 34.48 -16.00
N TYR A 458 -7.45 33.62 -15.20
CA TYR A 458 -8.85 33.25 -15.35
C TYR A 458 -9.63 33.73 -14.13
N ARG A 459 -10.74 34.44 -14.36
CA ARG A 459 -11.63 34.94 -13.31
C ARG A 459 -12.94 34.16 -13.31
N VAL A 460 -13.20 33.46 -12.21
CA VAL A 460 -14.49 32.81 -11.95
C VAL A 460 -15.36 33.75 -11.12
N VAL A 461 -16.62 33.94 -11.52
CA VAL A 461 -17.59 34.80 -10.82
C VAL A 461 -18.85 33.99 -10.49
N ALA A 462 -19.22 33.90 -9.21
CA ALA A 462 -20.49 33.34 -8.77
C ALA A 462 -21.58 34.36 -9.08
N ILE A 463 -22.64 33.91 -9.73
CA ILE A 463 -23.84 34.71 -9.95
C ILE A 463 -25.05 33.95 -9.41
N ASP A 464 -25.93 34.67 -8.73
CA ASP A 464 -27.22 34.17 -8.24
C ASP A 464 -28.21 34.28 -9.42
N SER A 465 -28.20 33.33 -10.36
CA SER A 465 -29.08 33.38 -11.53
C SER A 465 -29.49 32.00 -12.03
N SER A 466 -30.80 31.85 -12.27
CA SER A 466 -31.46 30.68 -12.86
C SER A 466 -31.39 30.63 -14.39
N ASP A 467 -30.86 31.66 -15.04
CA ASP A 467 -31.15 31.94 -16.46
C ASP A 467 -29.92 32.02 -17.38
N ALA A 468 -28.72 31.65 -16.90
CA ALA A 468 -27.55 31.56 -17.77
C ALA A 468 -27.54 30.22 -18.56
N VAL A 469 -28.23 30.17 -19.70
CA VAL A 469 -28.05 29.07 -20.66
C VAL A 469 -26.70 29.26 -21.35
N ILE A 470 -25.70 28.58 -20.84
CA ILE A 470 -24.36 28.52 -21.42
C ILE A 470 -24.40 27.51 -22.58
N GLN A 471 -24.33 27.98 -23.83
CA GLN A 471 -24.20 27.10 -24.99
C GLN A 471 -22.73 26.72 -25.21
N ILE A 472 -22.43 25.42 -25.08
CA ILE A 472 -21.13 24.85 -25.40
C ILE A 472 -21.13 24.48 -26.87
N THR A 473 -20.27 25.12 -27.66
CA THR A 473 -20.28 25.03 -29.13
C THR A 473 -19.55 23.81 -29.68
N ASN A 474 -18.79 23.07 -28.86
CA ASN A 474 -18.09 21.83 -29.23
C ASN A 474 -18.02 20.84 -28.05
N ALA A 475 -19.16 20.27 -27.66
CA ALA A 475 -19.19 19.31 -26.56
C ALA A 475 -18.52 17.97 -26.92
N LEU A 476 -17.85 17.38 -25.94
CA LEU A 476 -17.34 16.01 -26.02
C LEU A 476 -18.50 15.01 -26.08
N ILE A 477 -18.37 14.00 -26.94
CA ILE A 477 -19.39 12.95 -27.14
C ILE A 477 -18.87 11.64 -26.54
N VAL A 478 -19.70 10.98 -25.73
CA VAL A 478 -19.45 9.64 -25.18
C VAL A 478 -20.52 8.69 -25.70
N GLU A 479 -20.09 7.62 -26.38
CA GLU A 479 -20.94 6.56 -26.88
C GLU A 479 -20.54 5.24 -26.22
N GLU A 480 -21.50 4.49 -25.71
CA GLU A 480 -21.26 3.26 -24.98
C GLU A 480 -22.12 2.13 -25.53
N ASP A 481 -21.48 1.00 -25.83
CA ASP A 481 -22.14 -0.25 -26.18
C ASP A 481 -21.75 -1.38 -25.19
N SER A 482 -22.16 -2.62 -25.47
CA SER A 482 -21.89 -3.76 -24.58
C SER A 482 -20.40 -4.11 -24.44
N ASN A 483 -19.56 -3.71 -25.38
CA ASN A 483 -18.16 -4.12 -25.50
C ASN A 483 -17.17 -2.95 -25.39
N ILE A 484 -17.58 -1.75 -25.79
CA ILE A 484 -16.69 -0.60 -26.00
C ILE A 484 -17.31 0.69 -25.44
N ILE A 485 -16.45 1.58 -24.93
CA ILE A 485 -16.76 3.00 -24.69
C ILE A 485 -15.96 3.82 -25.69
N SER A 486 -16.64 4.58 -26.54
CA SER A 486 -16.03 5.48 -27.52
C SER A 486 -16.20 6.94 -27.11
N ILE A 487 -15.13 7.73 -27.28
CA ILE A 487 -15.08 9.13 -26.90
C ILE A 487 -14.59 9.95 -28.08
N ASP A 488 -15.35 10.98 -28.45
CA ASP A 488 -14.99 11.97 -29.46
C ASP A 488 -14.78 13.33 -28.80
N THR A 489 -13.55 13.82 -28.85
CA THR A 489 -13.19 15.15 -28.31
C THR A 489 -13.43 16.28 -29.31
N GLY A 490 -13.79 15.96 -30.56
CA GLY A 490 -13.78 16.89 -31.70
C GLY A 490 -12.42 17.00 -32.40
N LYS A 491 -11.34 16.48 -31.79
CA LYS A 491 -10.01 16.35 -32.40
C LYS A 491 -9.55 14.91 -32.54
N ILE A 492 -9.99 14.03 -31.65
CA ILE A 492 -9.66 12.62 -31.68
C ILE A 492 -10.88 11.78 -31.34
N LYS A 493 -10.92 10.56 -31.88
CA LYS A 493 -11.85 9.51 -31.48
C LYS A 493 -11.06 8.34 -30.88
N ILE A 494 -11.40 7.95 -29.66
CA ILE A 494 -10.77 6.82 -28.96
C ILE A 494 -11.81 5.80 -28.54
N SER A 495 -11.45 4.52 -28.60
CA SER A 495 -12.32 3.41 -28.17
C SER A 495 -11.64 2.56 -27.10
N PHE A 496 -12.27 2.46 -25.94
CA PHE A 496 -11.85 1.64 -24.80
C PHE A 496 -12.60 0.31 -24.78
N ALA A 497 -11.90 -0.81 -24.63
CA ALA A 497 -12.57 -2.10 -24.43
C ALA A 497 -13.06 -2.24 -22.99
N LYS A 498 -14.20 -2.90 -22.79
CA LYS A 498 -14.71 -3.24 -21.45
C LYS A 498 -14.14 -4.54 -20.88
N THR A 499 -13.56 -5.39 -21.73
CA THR A 499 -13.01 -6.70 -21.36
C THR A 499 -11.76 -7.05 -22.20
N GLY A 500 -11.04 -8.09 -21.80
CA GLY A 500 -9.85 -8.57 -22.50
C GLY A 500 -8.57 -7.87 -22.04
N ASN A 501 -7.55 -7.84 -22.90
CA ASN A 501 -6.22 -7.30 -22.60
C ASN A 501 -5.81 -6.12 -23.50
N GLU A 502 -6.73 -5.64 -24.34
CA GLU A 502 -6.55 -4.48 -25.21
C GLU A 502 -7.37 -3.32 -24.65
N ILE A 503 -6.76 -2.53 -23.76
CA ILE A 503 -7.41 -1.43 -23.05
C ILE A 503 -7.91 -0.37 -24.03
N ILE A 504 -7.05 0.06 -24.96
CA ILE A 504 -7.43 0.96 -26.05
C ILE A 504 -7.45 0.15 -27.35
N LYS A 505 -8.64 -0.01 -27.93
CA LYS A 505 -8.80 -0.70 -29.21
C LYS A 505 -8.21 0.11 -30.35
N LYS A 506 -8.51 1.40 -30.38
CA LYS A 506 -8.23 2.28 -31.52
C LYS A 506 -8.22 3.76 -31.13
N ILE A 507 -7.33 4.52 -31.77
CA ILE A 507 -7.26 5.99 -31.74
C ILE A 507 -7.27 6.51 -33.19
N VAL A 508 -8.16 7.46 -33.46
CA VAL A 508 -8.33 8.11 -34.77
C VAL A 508 -8.11 9.62 -34.60
N ASN A 509 -7.33 10.21 -35.50
CA ASN A 509 -7.06 11.66 -35.51
C ASN A 509 -8.14 12.45 -36.26
N ALA A 510 -7.99 13.78 -36.36
CA ALA A 510 -9.00 14.65 -36.97
C ALA A 510 -9.14 14.43 -38.48
N LYS A 511 -8.10 13.89 -39.14
CA LYS A 511 -8.15 13.47 -40.56
C LYS A 511 -8.94 12.19 -40.80
N GLY A 512 -9.35 11.47 -39.75
CA GLY A 512 -9.98 10.15 -39.86
C GLY A 512 -8.98 9.00 -40.01
N SER A 513 -7.68 9.27 -39.91
CA SER A 513 -6.63 8.24 -39.96
C SER A 513 -6.56 7.49 -38.64
N THR A 514 -6.42 6.17 -38.73
CA THR A 514 -6.11 5.35 -37.55
C THR A 514 -4.62 5.49 -37.26
N VAL A 515 -4.29 6.01 -36.09
CA VAL A 515 -2.89 6.33 -35.71
C VAL A 515 -2.37 5.45 -34.59
N GLY A 516 -3.25 4.78 -33.84
CA GLY A 516 -2.83 3.77 -32.87
C GLY A 516 -3.91 2.72 -32.60
N VAL A 517 -3.50 1.49 -32.37
CA VAL A 517 -4.36 0.35 -32.04
C VAL A 517 -3.75 -0.53 -30.95
N GLN A 518 -4.58 -1.39 -30.34
CA GLN A 518 -4.18 -2.42 -29.36
C GLN A 518 -3.31 -1.88 -28.20
N GLY A 519 -3.68 -0.72 -27.65
CA GLY A 519 -3.07 -0.14 -26.46
C GLY A 519 -3.24 -1.07 -25.26
N ARG A 520 -2.15 -1.57 -24.70
CA ARG A 520 -2.15 -2.59 -23.64
C ARG A 520 -1.04 -2.36 -22.61
N LEU A 521 -1.23 -2.88 -21.41
CA LEU A 521 -0.17 -2.96 -20.40
C LEU A 521 0.66 -4.23 -20.60
N VAL A 522 1.96 -4.11 -20.42
CA VAL A 522 2.93 -5.20 -20.49
C VAL A 522 3.74 -5.26 -19.21
N LEU A 523 3.91 -6.49 -18.69
CA LEU A 523 4.74 -6.77 -17.52
C LEU A 523 5.62 -7.98 -17.82
N LEU A 524 6.90 -7.88 -17.48
CA LEU A 524 7.88 -8.97 -17.55
C LEU A 524 8.33 -9.28 -16.12
N SER A 525 8.50 -10.55 -15.80
CA SER A 525 9.01 -10.97 -14.50
C SER A 525 9.91 -12.20 -14.58
N GLN A 526 10.54 -12.51 -13.44
CA GLN A 526 11.33 -13.71 -13.23
C GLN A 526 11.16 -14.26 -11.81
N ASP A 527 11.48 -15.55 -11.65
CA ASP A 527 11.24 -16.31 -10.41
C ASP A 527 12.38 -16.25 -9.37
N ARG A 528 13.55 -15.71 -9.77
CA ARG A 528 14.75 -15.58 -8.94
C ARG A 528 15.70 -14.55 -9.52
N ILE A 529 16.60 -14.05 -8.69
CA ILE A 529 17.73 -13.21 -9.15
C ILE A 529 18.87 -14.13 -9.58
N TYR A 530 19.48 -13.80 -10.72
CA TYR A 530 20.67 -14.49 -11.20
C TYR A 530 21.86 -14.18 -10.30
N ASP A 531 22.51 -15.21 -9.79
CA ASP A 531 23.74 -15.13 -9.02
C ASP A 531 24.89 -15.60 -9.92
N ALA A 532 25.77 -14.67 -10.30
CA ALA A 532 26.89 -14.95 -11.20
C ALA A 532 27.86 -15.99 -10.63
N ASP A 533 27.92 -16.12 -9.30
CA ASP A 533 28.74 -17.12 -8.61
C ASP A 533 28.04 -18.48 -8.51
N LYS A 534 26.75 -18.58 -8.91
CA LYS A 534 25.95 -19.82 -8.96
C LYS A 534 25.26 -19.99 -10.33
N PRO A 535 26.03 -20.21 -11.42
CA PRO A 535 25.52 -20.20 -12.79
C PRO A 535 24.52 -21.33 -13.12
N ASP A 536 24.44 -22.39 -12.30
CA ASP A 536 23.61 -23.57 -12.56
C ASP A 536 22.11 -23.38 -12.26
N SER A 537 21.68 -22.22 -11.75
CA SER A 537 20.25 -21.96 -11.53
C SER A 537 19.59 -21.34 -12.76
N LEU A 538 18.78 -22.12 -13.48
CA LEU A 538 17.93 -21.62 -14.57
C LEU A 538 16.93 -20.59 -14.03
N VAL A 539 16.94 -19.37 -14.58
CA VAL A 539 15.96 -18.31 -14.30
C VAL A 539 14.75 -18.51 -15.20
N LYS A 540 13.55 -18.64 -14.62
CA LYS A 540 12.31 -18.72 -15.37
C LYS A 540 11.76 -17.33 -15.61
N HIS A 541 11.52 -16.99 -16.87
CA HIS A 541 10.93 -15.72 -17.27
C HIS A 541 9.45 -15.87 -17.59
N HIS A 542 8.69 -14.84 -17.24
CA HIS A 542 7.25 -14.75 -17.47
C HIS A 542 6.92 -13.40 -18.14
N SER A 543 5.93 -13.43 -19.02
CA SER A 543 5.38 -12.24 -19.68
C SER A 543 3.90 -12.16 -19.38
N PHE A 544 3.38 -10.97 -19.15
CA PHE A 544 2.00 -10.74 -18.76
C PHE A 544 1.39 -9.57 -19.55
N TYR A 545 0.07 -9.62 -19.70
CA TYR A 545 -0.74 -8.51 -20.20
C TYR A 545 -1.72 -8.05 -19.13
N GLY A 546 -2.00 -6.75 -19.09
CA GLY A 546 -3.05 -6.22 -18.22
C GLY A 546 -4.43 -6.69 -18.69
N GLN A 547 -5.09 -7.54 -17.91
CA GLN A 547 -6.46 -7.98 -18.15
C GLN A 547 -7.44 -7.05 -17.43
N ILE A 548 -8.41 -6.55 -18.18
CA ILE A 548 -9.45 -5.64 -17.69
C ILE A 548 -10.44 -6.43 -16.81
N THR A 549 -10.68 -5.92 -15.61
CA THR A 549 -11.70 -6.41 -14.69
C THR A 549 -12.92 -5.49 -14.65
N SER A 550 -12.72 -4.16 -14.75
CA SER A 550 -13.81 -3.20 -14.88
C SER A 550 -13.39 -1.96 -15.68
N VAL A 551 -14.38 -1.33 -16.31
CA VAL A 551 -14.25 -0.02 -16.96
C VAL A 551 -15.44 0.84 -16.56
N GLU A 552 -15.17 2.02 -16.04
CA GLU A 552 -16.17 2.92 -15.47
C GLU A 552 -15.97 4.35 -16.00
N VAL A 553 -17.07 5.04 -16.30
CA VAL A 553 -17.06 6.47 -16.57
C VAL A 553 -17.23 7.21 -15.23
N GLU A 554 -16.12 7.48 -14.54
CA GLU A 554 -16.14 8.11 -13.20
C GLU A 554 -16.70 9.54 -13.24
N GLN A 555 -16.44 10.26 -14.34
CA GLN A 555 -16.99 11.59 -14.56
C GLN A 555 -17.35 11.76 -16.04
N THR A 556 -18.58 12.21 -16.31
CA THR A 556 -19.05 12.48 -17.69
C THR A 556 -19.63 13.89 -17.79
N GLY A 557 -19.33 14.61 -18.87
CA GLY A 557 -19.93 15.90 -19.19
C GLY A 557 -19.32 16.56 -20.43
N PRO A 558 -19.82 17.74 -20.82
CA PRO A 558 -19.59 18.28 -22.17
C PRO A 558 -18.15 18.78 -22.41
N ILE A 559 -17.37 19.03 -21.35
CA ILE A 559 -15.99 19.54 -21.46
C ILE A 559 -14.95 18.49 -21.10
N ARG A 560 -15.25 17.60 -20.15
CA ARG A 560 -14.28 16.66 -19.60
C ARG A 560 -14.98 15.34 -19.25
N VAL A 561 -14.31 14.25 -19.58
CA VAL A 561 -14.65 12.89 -19.18
C VAL A 561 -13.44 12.22 -18.52
N VAL A 562 -13.71 11.39 -17.52
CA VAL A 562 -12.72 10.51 -16.88
C VAL A 562 -13.17 9.06 -17.05
N ILE A 563 -12.31 8.24 -17.65
CA ILE A 563 -12.51 6.80 -17.74
C ILE A 563 -11.53 6.10 -16.80
N ALA A 564 -12.04 5.30 -15.88
CA ALA A 564 -11.23 4.41 -15.06
C ALA A 564 -11.27 3.00 -15.62
N VAL A 565 -10.09 2.41 -15.86
CA VAL A 565 -9.92 1.01 -16.24
C VAL A 565 -9.14 0.32 -15.11
N ARG A 566 -9.74 -0.70 -14.52
CA ARG A 566 -9.12 -1.51 -13.48
C ARG A 566 -8.84 -2.91 -14.00
N GLY A 567 -7.81 -3.54 -13.45
CA GLY A 567 -7.42 -4.87 -13.88
C GLY A 567 -6.27 -5.47 -13.10
N VAL A 568 -5.76 -6.58 -13.61
CA VAL A 568 -4.62 -7.32 -13.06
C VAL A 568 -3.76 -7.87 -14.21
N HIS A 569 -2.46 -8.04 -14.00
CA HIS A 569 -1.61 -8.64 -15.02
C HIS A 569 -1.75 -10.16 -15.01
N VAL A 570 -2.08 -10.74 -16.17
CA VAL A 570 -2.22 -12.20 -16.36
C VAL A 570 -1.19 -12.71 -17.34
N GLU A 571 -0.69 -13.92 -17.11
CA GLU A 571 0.36 -14.51 -17.93
C GLU A 571 -0.09 -14.61 -19.39
N ALA A 572 0.74 -14.12 -20.30
CA ALA A 572 0.47 -14.12 -21.72
C ALA A 572 0.46 -15.57 -22.24
N SER A 573 -0.65 -16.01 -22.83
CA SER A 573 -0.72 -17.32 -23.48
C SER A 573 0.19 -17.34 -24.71
N ARG A 574 1.06 -18.35 -24.83
CA ARG A 574 1.75 -18.62 -26.09
C ARG A 574 0.71 -19.11 -27.10
N GLU A 575 0.72 -18.57 -28.32
CA GLU A 575 -0.25 -18.87 -29.40
C GLU A 575 -0.33 -20.37 -29.78
N SER A 576 0.55 -21.22 -29.25
CA SER A 576 0.66 -22.65 -29.57
C SER A 576 0.45 -23.62 -28.40
N GLU A 577 0.07 -23.17 -27.19
CA GLU A 577 -0.19 -24.06 -26.03
C GLU A 577 -1.52 -23.75 -25.33
N PRO A 578 -2.27 -24.77 -24.84
CA PRO A 578 -3.50 -24.54 -24.08
C PRO A 578 -3.20 -23.70 -22.84
N ALA A 579 -4.01 -22.66 -22.63
CA ALA A 579 -3.85 -21.65 -21.59
C ALA A 579 -3.98 -22.23 -20.17
N VAL A 580 -2.91 -22.82 -19.65
CA VAL A 580 -2.72 -23.07 -18.22
C VAL A 580 -1.57 -22.18 -17.78
N GLY A 581 -1.89 -20.96 -17.35
CA GLY A 581 -0.90 -20.06 -16.76
C GLY A 581 -0.17 -20.76 -15.62
N THR A 582 1.16 -20.74 -15.66
CA THR A 582 2.03 -21.24 -14.60
C THR A 582 2.23 -20.24 -13.46
N HIS A 583 1.92 -18.97 -13.71
CA HIS A 583 1.94 -17.88 -12.72
C HIS A 583 0.52 -17.36 -12.44
N GLN A 584 0.22 -17.02 -11.18
CA GLN A 584 -1.06 -16.42 -10.82
C GLN A 584 -1.16 -14.97 -11.33
N PRO A 585 -2.38 -14.47 -11.60
CA PRO A 585 -2.59 -13.03 -11.81
C PRO A 585 -2.02 -12.21 -10.65
N TRP A 586 -1.31 -11.13 -10.96
CA TRP A 586 -0.67 -10.29 -9.96
C TRP A 586 -0.42 -8.87 -10.52
N VAL A 587 0.07 -7.96 -9.69
CA VAL A 587 0.23 -6.51 -9.93
C VAL A 587 -1.08 -5.90 -10.43
N PRO A 588 -2.10 -5.73 -9.57
CA PRO A 588 -3.31 -5.02 -9.94
C PRO A 588 -2.99 -3.59 -10.38
N PHE A 589 -3.75 -3.10 -11.35
CA PHE A 589 -3.57 -1.78 -11.93
C PHE A 589 -4.87 -0.98 -11.97
N THR A 590 -4.73 0.34 -11.95
CA THR A 590 -5.78 1.30 -12.27
C THR A 590 -5.24 2.34 -13.25
N LEU A 591 -5.91 2.51 -14.38
CA LEU A 591 -5.66 3.58 -15.34
C LEU A 591 -6.81 4.58 -15.30
N LYS A 592 -6.51 5.86 -15.03
CA LYS A 592 -7.49 6.95 -15.19
C LYS A 592 -7.13 7.79 -16.41
N PHE A 593 -8.00 7.79 -17.42
CA PHE A 593 -7.85 8.56 -18.66
C PHE A 593 -8.66 9.85 -18.57
N TYR A 594 -7.99 10.98 -18.74
CA TYR A 594 -8.59 12.31 -18.73
C TYR A 594 -8.64 12.84 -20.15
N LEU A 595 -9.86 13.07 -20.66
CA LEU A 595 -10.08 13.62 -22.00
C LEU A 595 -10.89 14.89 -21.91
N TYR A 596 -10.54 15.85 -22.76
CA TYR A 596 -11.12 17.19 -22.79
C TYR A 596 -11.65 17.53 -24.18
N ALA A 597 -12.76 18.25 -24.24
CA ALA A 597 -13.31 18.80 -25.47
C ALA A 597 -12.26 19.68 -26.18
N GLY A 598 -12.15 19.51 -27.50
CA GLY A 598 -11.19 20.19 -28.36
C GLY A 598 -9.74 19.71 -28.21
N SER A 599 -9.43 18.74 -27.34
CA SER A 599 -8.05 18.28 -27.10
C SER A 599 -7.66 17.09 -27.99
N SER A 600 -6.43 17.11 -28.50
CA SER A 600 -5.77 15.96 -29.13
C SER A 600 -4.87 15.18 -28.16
N HIS A 601 -4.93 15.50 -26.87
CA HIS A 601 -4.07 14.93 -25.83
C HIS A 601 -4.88 14.18 -24.79
N ILE A 602 -4.31 13.10 -24.28
CA ILE A 602 -4.88 12.22 -23.27
C ILE A 602 -3.88 12.15 -22.12
N ARG A 603 -4.29 12.62 -20.95
CA ARG A 603 -3.54 12.42 -19.70
C ARG A 603 -3.96 11.10 -19.08
N ILE A 604 -3.00 10.32 -18.59
CA ILE A 604 -3.21 9.00 -18.02
C ILE A 604 -2.51 8.92 -16.67
N LEU A 605 -3.26 8.63 -15.61
CA LEU A 605 -2.68 8.18 -14.35
C LEU A 605 -2.64 6.65 -14.34
N HIS A 606 -1.43 6.08 -14.38
CA HIS A 606 -1.16 4.66 -14.32
C HIS A 606 -0.71 4.26 -12.90
N THR A 607 -1.59 3.62 -12.15
CA THR A 607 -1.33 3.14 -10.79
C THR A 607 -1.13 1.64 -10.80
N ILE A 608 -0.09 1.16 -10.12
CA ILE A 608 0.08 -0.26 -9.77
C ILE A 608 0.13 -0.44 -8.27
N ILE A 609 -0.28 -1.62 -7.80
CA ILE A 609 -0.03 -2.06 -6.42
C ILE A 609 0.80 -3.34 -6.48
N TYR A 610 1.91 -3.39 -5.75
CA TYR A 610 2.76 -4.57 -5.70
C TYR A 610 2.17 -5.62 -4.75
N ASP A 611 1.79 -6.78 -5.27
CA ASP A 611 1.25 -7.92 -4.51
C ASP A 611 2.10 -9.20 -4.67
N GLY A 612 3.34 -9.06 -5.17
CA GLY A 612 4.27 -10.16 -5.35
C GLY A 612 4.82 -10.71 -4.03
N ASP A 613 5.19 -12.00 -4.03
CA ASP A 613 5.91 -12.63 -2.93
C ASP A 613 7.44 -12.50 -3.09
N THR A 614 8.22 -13.14 -2.22
CA THR A 614 9.69 -13.07 -2.23
C THR A 614 10.37 -13.77 -3.42
N ASN A 615 9.61 -14.47 -4.27
CA ASN A 615 10.07 -15.15 -5.47
C ASN A 615 9.57 -14.48 -6.76
N CYS A 616 8.85 -13.36 -6.66
CA CYS A 616 8.36 -12.63 -7.82
C CYS A 616 9.19 -11.37 -8.04
N PHE A 617 9.92 -11.28 -9.15
CA PHE A 617 10.74 -10.11 -9.46
C PHE A 617 10.27 -9.47 -10.75
N VAL A 618 9.71 -8.25 -10.68
CA VAL A 618 9.38 -7.48 -11.88
C VAL A 618 10.67 -7.11 -12.59
N ARG A 619 10.75 -7.45 -13.87
CA ARG A 619 11.88 -7.13 -14.75
C ARG A 619 11.54 -6.01 -15.73
N GLY A 620 10.27 -5.85 -16.10
CA GLY A 620 9.84 -4.81 -17.01
C GLY A 620 8.39 -4.46 -16.80
N LEU A 621 8.05 -3.17 -16.87
CA LEU A 621 6.68 -2.67 -16.71
C LEU A 621 6.48 -1.54 -17.71
N GLY A 622 5.42 -1.60 -18.52
CA GLY A 622 5.21 -0.57 -19.54
C GLY A 622 3.84 -0.58 -20.20
N ILE A 623 3.64 0.40 -21.06
CA ILE A 623 2.48 0.52 -21.94
C ILE A 623 2.92 0.38 -23.39
N ARG A 624 2.17 -0.39 -24.18
CA ARG A 624 2.47 -0.69 -25.58
C ARG A 624 1.31 -0.36 -26.49
N PHE A 625 1.62 0.20 -27.66
CA PHE A 625 0.68 0.44 -28.75
C PHE A 625 1.24 -0.07 -30.08
N LYS A 626 0.35 -0.30 -31.04
CA LYS A 626 0.68 -0.57 -32.44
C LYS A 626 0.29 0.60 -33.34
N MET A 627 1.20 1.02 -34.22
CA MET A 627 1.03 2.10 -35.18
C MET A 627 0.88 1.48 -36.59
N PRO A 628 -0.27 1.61 -37.24
CA PRO A 628 -0.44 1.13 -38.61
C PRO A 628 0.24 2.10 -39.58
N LEU A 629 1.38 1.74 -40.14
CA LEU A 629 2.18 2.60 -41.03
C LEU A 629 2.41 2.00 -42.42
N GLN A 630 1.74 0.90 -42.76
CA GLN A 630 2.01 0.12 -43.98
C GLN A 630 1.74 0.90 -45.27
N GLU A 631 0.78 1.82 -45.26
CA GLU A 631 0.44 2.64 -46.43
C GLU A 631 1.38 3.84 -46.62
N GLU A 632 2.30 4.10 -45.69
CA GLU A 632 3.36 5.12 -45.86
C GLU A 632 4.62 4.49 -46.45
N ALA A 633 5.29 5.21 -47.33
CA ALA A 633 6.61 4.82 -47.81
C ALA A 633 7.62 4.86 -46.64
N ALA A 634 8.61 3.96 -46.64
CA ALA A 634 9.58 3.86 -45.54
C ALA A 634 10.35 5.18 -45.27
N PHE A 635 10.52 6.03 -46.29
CA PHE A 635 11.16 7.34 -46.16
C PHE A 635 10.25 8.44 -45.59
N ASP A 636 8.93 8.22 -45.50
CA ASP A 636 7.92 9.11 -44.90
C ASP A 636 7.45 8.62 -43.51
N ARG A 637 8.00 7.49 -43.04
CA ARG A 637 7.79 6.98 -41.68
C ARG A 637 8.85 7.54 -40.75
N HIS A 638 8.39 8.13 -39.66
CA HIS A 638 9.20 9.00 -38.83
C HIS A 638 9.21 8.55 -37.37
N VAL A 639 10.38 8.69 -36.75
CA VAL A 639 10.56 8.58 -35.31
C VAL A 639 11.12 9.89 -34.76
N ARG A 640 10.65 10.32 -33.60
CA ARG A 640 11.36 11.32 -32.78
C ARG A 640 11.59 10.81 -31.38
N PHE A 641 12.73 11.14 -30.79
CA PHE A 641 13.03 10.91 -29.38
C PHE A 641 13.48 12.21 -28.74
N SER A 642 12.99 12.49 -27.54
CA SER A 642 13.53 13.55 -26.70
C SER A 642 14.91 13.14 -26.13
N GLY A 643 15.91 13.97 -26.34
CA GLY A 643 17.20 13.93 -25.66
C GLY A 643 17.17 14.72 -24.35
N ALA A 644 18.31 15.27 -23.95
CA ALA A 644 18.43 16.14 -22.77
C ALA A 644 18.18 17.60 -23.11
N SER A 645 17.55 18.35 -22.19
CA SER A 645 17.36 19.80 -22.28
C SER A 645 16.66 20.23 -23.58
N GLY A 646 15.60 19.51 -23.96
CA GLY A 646 14.81 19.78 -25.17
C GLY A 646 15.45 19.33 -26.49
N GLY A 647 16.61 18.66 -26.45
CA GLY A 647 17.21 18.09 -27.66
C GLY A 647 16.29 17.07 -28.33
N VAL A 648 16.34 16.95 -29.66
CA VAL A 648 15.48 16.04 -30.43
C VAL A 648 16.31 15.21 -31.39
N LEU A 649 16.12 13.89 -31.37
CA LEU A 649 16.47 13.03 -32.50
C LEU A 649 15.30 13.02 -33.48
N ALA A 650 15.53 13.42 -34.74
CA ALA A 650 14.54 13.33 -35.80
C ALA A 650 15.07 12.46 -36.95
N GLU A 651 14.54 11.24 -37.08
CA GLU A 651 14.93 10.31 -38.15
C GLU A 651 13.69 9.77 -38.89
N ALA A 652 13.92 9.35 -40.13
CA ALA A 652 12.99 8.52 -40.90
C ALA A 652 13.48 7.07 -40.91
N SER A 653 12.57 6.11 -41.12
CA SER A 653 12.95 4.69 -41.19
C SER A 653 13.93 4.42 -42.34
N GLN A 654 13.70 5.03 -43.52
CA GLN A 654 14.65 5.07 -44.62
C GLN A 654 15.20 6.49 -44.82
N GLY A 655 16.39 6.75 -44.28
CA GLY A 655 17.03 8.06 -44.33
C GLY A 655 17.55 8.42 -45.73
N LEU A 656 17.14 9.58 -46.25
CA LEU A 656 17.59 10.15 -47.53
C LEU A 656 18.56 11.32 -47.36
N THR A 657 18.96 11.60 -46.12
CA THR A 657 19.98 12.61 -45.79
C THR A 657 21.35 11.94 -45.60
N GLY A 658 22.44 12.70 -45.82
CA GLY A 658 23.81 12.18 -45.65
C GLY A 658 24.24 11.10 -46.65
N LEU A 659 23.45 10.84 -47.71
CA LEU A 659 23.78 9.89 -48.76
C LEU A 659 24.89 10.44 -49.68
N TRP A 660 25.60 9.53 -50.36
CA TRP A 660 26.61 9.90 -51.36
C TRP A 660 26.03 10.68 -52.55
N LYS A 661 24.78 10.38 -52.92
CA LYS A 661 24.02 11.09 -53.95
C LYS A 661 22.89 11.88 -53.31
N ASP A 662 22.82 13.17 -53.64
CA ASP A 662 21.87 14.12 -53.05
C ASP A 662 20.51 14.05 -53.77
N PRO A 663 19.41 13.64 -53.10
CA PRO A 663 18.07 13.63 -53.70
C PRO A 663 17.54 15.04 -54.01
N GLY A 664 18.13 16.08 -53.42
CA GLY A 664 17.71 17.47 -53.53
C GLY A 664 17.50 18.11 -52.16
N LYS A 665 17.80 19.41 -52.04
CA LYS A 665 17.64 20.16 -50.78
C LYS A 665 16.21 20.10 -50.25
N GLU A 666 15.21 20.24 -51.11
CA GLU A 666 13.79 20.19 -50.73
C GLU A 666 13.40 18.85 -50.12
N VAL A 667 13.82 17.73 -50.74
CA VAL A 667 13.58 16.37 -50.24
C VAL A 667 14.22 16.17 -48.85
N ARG A 668 15.49 16.57 -48.69
CA ARG A 668 16.19 16.46 -47.40
C ARG A 668 15.54 17.32 -46.33
N SER A 669 15.19 18.57 -46.65
CA SER A 669 14.52 19.49 -45.72
C SER A 669 13.14 18.96 -45.32
N ALA A 670 12.36 18.44 -46.26
CA ALA A 670 11.05 17.84 -45.99
C ALA A 670 11.19 16.66 -45.02
N GLN A 671 12.10 15.73 -45.29
CA GLN A 671 12.31 14.56 -44.43
C GLN A 671 12.73 14.94 -43.00
N VAL A 672 13.69 15.86 -42.85
CA VAL A 672 14.14 16.31 -41.52
C VAL A 672 13.00 16.97 -40.74
N GLN A 673 12.15 17.73 -41.42
CA GLN A 673 10.99 18.38 -40.81
C GLN A 673 9.79 17.43 -40.62
N GLY A 674 9.86 16.18 -41.10
CA GLY A 674 8.73 15.25 -41.05
C GLY A 674 7.60 15.56 -42.03
N ARG A 675 7.85 16.41 -43.04
CA ARG A 675 6.85 16.73 -44.07
C ARG A 675 6.84 15.66 -45.16
N PRO A 676 5.71 15.45 -45.85
CA PRO A 676 5.65 14.54 -46.99
C PRO A 676 6.70 14.90 -48.03
N LEU A 677 7.43 13.90 -48.53
CA LEU A 677 8.44 14.12 -49.55
C LEU A 677 7.78 14.47 -50.90
N PRO A 678 8.42 15.31 -51.73
CA PRO A 678 8.04 15.47 -53.13
C PRO A 678 8.02 14.11 -53.85
N SER A 679 7.24 14.00 -54.92
CA SER A 679 7.16 12.78 -55.72
C SER A 679 8.56 12.31 -56.16
N PRO A 680 8.90 11.02 -56.07
CA PRO A 680 10.23 10.52 -56.45
C PRO A 680 10.70 10.92 -57.85
N GLU A 681 9.79 11.23 -58.78
CA GLU A 681 10.08 11.68 -60.14
C GLU A 681 10.68 13.10 -60.19
N SER A 682 10.44 13.91 -59.16
CA SER A 682 10.97 15.27 -59.06
C SER A 682 12.32 15.35 -58.36
N TRP A 683 12.87 14.21 -57.93
CA TRP A 683 14.16 14.16 -57.24
C TRP A 683 15.31 14.36 -58.22
N ASN A 684 16.48 14.71 -57.70
CA ASN A 684 17.67 14.86 -58.50
C ASN A 684 17.97 13.58 -59.30
N SER A 685 18.10 13.70 -60.62
CA SER A 685 18.33 12.57 -61.54
C SER A 685 19.63 11.81 -61.27
N GLU A 686 20.58 12.40 -60.54
CA GLU A 686 21.78 11.72 -60.05
C GLU A 686 21.51 10.61 -59.02
N LEU A 687 20.31 10.55 -58.42
CA LEU A 687 19.88 9.47 -57.54
C LEU A 687 18.84 8.61 -58.28
N PRO A 688 19.23 7.52 -58.95
CA PRO A 688 18.28 6.61 -59.58
C PRO A 688 17.35 6.01 -58.52
N GLN A 689 16.03 6.13 -58.71
CA GLN A 689 15.03 5.61 -57.75
C GLN A 689 15.23 4.12 -57.42
N ALA A 690 15.62 3.30 -58.41
CA ALA A 690 15.89 1.89 -58.21
C ALA A 690 17.04 1.61 -57.22
N SER A 691 17.92 2.58 -56.98
CA SER A 691 19.02 2.50 -56.01
C SER A 691 18.55 2.67 -54.56
N LEU A 692 17.32 3.15 -54.32
CA LEU A 692 16.77 3.29 -52.97
C LEU A 692 16.71 1.95 -52.23
N ARG A 693 16.61 0.82 -52.95
CA ARG A 693 16.68 -0.53 -52.35
C ARG A 693 17.98 -0.80 -51.57
N TRP A 694 19.04 -0.02 -51.81
CA TRP A 694 20.33 -0.14 -51.12
C TRP A 694 20.43 0.77 -49.89
N VAL A 695 19.52 1.74 -49.74
CA VAL A 695 19.45 2.59 -48.55
C VAL A 695 18.83 1.77 -47.42
N PRO A 696 19.55 1.53 -46.31
CA PRO A 696 19.04 0.69 -45.24
C PRO A 696 17.75 1.23 -44.63
N ILE A 697 16.87 0.30 -44.24
CA ILE A 697 15.63 0.58 -43.52
C ILE A 697 15.86 0.21 -42.06
N TRP A 698 15.80 1.20 -41.18
CA TRP A 698 15.96 1.04 -39.73
C TRP A 698 14.58 0.73 -39.13
N ASN A 699 14.40 -0.48 -38.61
CA ASN A 699 13.12 -0.92 -38.05
C ASN A 699 13.00 -0.70 -36.54
N ASP A 700 14.11 -0.81 -35.81
CA ASP A 700 14.05 -0.87 -34.35
C ASP A 700 14.93 0.20 -33.71
N PHE A 701 14.40 0.85 -32.68
CA PHE A 701 15.07 1.89 -31.87
C PHE A 701 14.84 1.63 -30.39
N SER A 702 15.86 1.85 -29.56
CA SER A 702 15.76 1.71 -28.11
C SER A 702 16.48 2.82 -27.38
N LEU A 703 15.77 3.49 -26.48
CA LEU A 703 16.32 4.44 -25.51
C LEU A 703 16.28 3.80 -24.13
N HIS A 704 17.41 3.83 -23.43
CA HIS A 704 17.54 3.30 -22.07
C HIS A 704 18.08 4.38 -21.14
N GLN A 705 17.30 4.79 -20.15
CA GLN A 705 17.67 5.68 -19.05
C GLN A 705 17.80 4.83 -17.78
N LEU A 706 18.98 4.23 -17.58
CA LEU A 706 19.21 3.25 -16.52
C LEU A 706 19.76 3.86 -15.22
N SER A 707 20.07 5.16 -15.25
CA SER A 707 20.48 5.96 -14.09
C SER A 707 19.84 7.35 -14.20
N PRO A 708 19.86 8.19 -13.15
CA PRO A 708 19.30 9.54 -13.24
C PRO A 708 20.21 10.52 -13.99
N ASP A 709 21.39 10.08 -14.47
CA ASP A 709 22.44 10.93 -15.03
C ASP A 709 22.88 10.51 -16.44
N GLY A 710 22.39 9.39 -16.99
CA GLY A 710 22.80 8.94 -18.32
C GLY A 710 21.77 8.08 -19.04
N PHE A 711 21.58 8.36 -20.34
CA PHE A 711 20.86 7.48 -21.25
C PHE A 711 21.68 7.05 -22.46
N THR A 712 21.29 5.93 -23.04
CA THR A 712 21.82 5.43 -24.32
C THR A 712 20.68 5.24 -25.31
N LEU A 713 20.91 5.61 -26.57
CA LEU A 713 20.00 5.39 -27.68
C LEU A 713 20.70 4.55 -28.76
N GLU A 714 20.05 3.48 -29.19
CA GLU A 714 20.54 2.55 -30.21
C GLU A 714 19.47 2.24 -31.25
N LYS A 715 19.90 1.85 -32.45
CA LYS A 715 19.01 1.42 -33.54
C LYS A 715 19.55 0.20 -34.27
N ARG A 716 18.69 -0.58 -34.91
CA ARG A 716 19.10 -1.70 -35.77
C ARG A 716 18.18 -1.85 -36.97
N LEU A 717 18.67 -2.58 -37.97
CA LEU A 717 17.90 -2.87 -39.17
C LEU A 717 16.69 -3.76 -38.86
N LYS A 718 16.88 -4.86 -38.14
CA LYS A 718 15.83 -5.78 -37.65
C LYS A 718 16.46 -6.82 -36.71
N GLU A 719 15.65 -7.70 -36.15
CA GLU A 719 16.13 -8.88 -35.42
C GLU A 719 17.16 -9.70 -36.23
N GLY A 720 18.17 -10.24 -35.55
CA GLY A 720 19.31 -10.93 -36.18
C GLY A 720 20.44 -10.01 -36.64
N HIS A 721 20.27 -8.67 -36.60
CA HIS A 721 21.33 -7.70 -36.85
C HIS A 721 21.77 -6.97 -35.57
N PRO A 722 23.03 -6.50 -35.51
CA PRO A 722 23.55 -5.80 -34.33
C PRO A 722 22.87 -4.44 -34.13
N TRP A 723 22.79 -4.04 -32.87
CA TRP A 723 22.45 -2.68 -32.48
C TRP A 723 23.62 -1.73 -32.77
N ILE A 724 23.29 -0.56 -33.31
CA ILE A 724 24.21 0.54 -33.58
C ILE A 724 23.88 1.64 -32.59
N LYS A 725 24.87 2.05 -31.79
CA LYS A 725 24.71 3.19 -30.88
C LYS A 725 24.55 4.47 -31.70
N THR A 726 23.42 5.15 -31.54
CA THR A 726 23.05 6.36 -32.28
C THR A 726 23.42 7.61 -31.49
N ALA A 727 23.05 7.65 -30.21
CA ALA A 727 23.30 8.78 -29.34
C ALA A 727 23.42 8.33 -27.88
N SER A 728 23.93 9.21 -27.04
CA SER A 728 23.82 9.12 -25.58
C SER A 728 23.80 10.53 -25.03
N GLY A 729 23.19 10.70 -23.86
CA GLY A 729 23.13 11.99 -23.18
C GLY A 729 22.95 11.78 -21.69
N THR A 730 22.58 12.84 -20.99
CA THR A 730 22.41 12.80 -19.53
C THR A 730 20.99 12.36 -19.14
N LYS A 731 20.02 13.27 -19.30
CA LYS A 731 18.65 13.12 -18.79
C LYS A 731 17.67 13.23 -19.95
N ALA A 732 17.21 12.11 -20.50
CA ALA A 732 16.20 12.13 -21.54
C ALA A 732 14.86 12.64 -20.97
N GLU A 733 14.18 13.54 -21.68
CA GLU A 733 12.89 14.07 -21.22
C GLU A 733 11.74 13.03 -21.32
N GLY A 734 11.97 11.89 -21.97
CA GLY A 734 11.07 10.73 -21.93
C GLY A 734 9.87 10.77 -22.88
N VAL A 735 9.98 11.43 -24.03
CA VAL A 735 8.94 11.50 -25.06
C VAL A 735 9.42 10.85 -26.36
N VAL A 736 8.56 10.04 -26.97
CA VAL A 736 8.77 9.45 -28.30
C VAL A 736 7.60 9.75 -29.20
N TYR A 737 7.86 10.08 -30.46
CA TYR A 737 6.86 10.10 -31.52
C TYR A 737 7.14 8.99 -32.53
N VAL A 738 6.07 8.33 -32.99
CA VAL A 738 6.10 7.40 -34.13
C VAL A 738 4.90 7.64 -35.01
N GLY A 739 5.12 7.80 -36.32
CA GLY A 739 4.04 8.00 -37.27
C GLY A 739 4.49 8.24 -38.71
N GLY A 740 3.55 8.69 -39.55
CA GLY A 740 3.76 9.01 -40.96
C GLY A 740 3.58 10.49 -41.27
N ALA A 741 4.20 10.97 -42.34
CA ALA A 741 4.10 12.38 -42.76
C ALA A 741 2.66 12.78 -43.16
N ASN A 742 1.96 11.91 -43.89
CA ASN A 742 0.64 12.18 -44.46
C ASN A 742 -0.50 11.83 -43.49
N ARG A 743 -0.33 10.74 -42.76
CA ARG A 743 -1.38 10.11 -41.93
C ARG A 743 -1.31 10.45 -40.44
N GLY A 744 -0.19 10.98 -39.95
CA GLY A 744 0.01 11.33 -38.54
C GLY A 744 0.50 10.15 -37.69
N GLY A 745 0.41 10.31 -36.37
CA GLY A 745 0.92 9.32 -35.43
C GLY A 745 0.60 9.63 -33.97
N LEU A 746 1.34 8.98 -33.08
CA LEU A 746 1.26 9.21 -31.63
C LEU A 746 2.61 9.68 -31.09
N ALA A 747 2.57 10.68 -30.22
CA ALA A 747 3.61 10.95 -29.26
C ALA A 747 3.21 10.42 -27.88
N ILE A 748 4.09 9.68 -27.22
CA ILE A 748 3.85 9.06 -25.91
C ILE A 748 4.99 9.49 -24.99
N GLY A 749 4.66 9.96 -23.79
CA GLY A 749 5.66 10.36 -22.81
C GLY A 749 5.27 10.08 -21.36
N SER A 750 6.27 9.97 -20.49
CA SER A 750 6.11 9.90 -19.03
C SER A 750 6.61 11.18 -18.40
N ARG A 751 5.77 11.82 -17.57
CA ARG A 751 6.24 12.83 -16.64
C ARG A 751 7.21 12.16 -15.66
N HIS A 752 8.30 12.83 -15.33
CA HIS A 752 9.37 12.30 -14.45
C HIS A 752 10.19 11.11 -15.01
N PHE A 753 10.35 11.01 -16.34
CA PHE A 753 11.02 9.86 -16.97
C PHE A 753 12.42 9.55 -16.42
N TRP A 754 13.34 10.52 -16.36
CA TRP A 754 14.69 10.28 -15.84
C TRP A 754 14.76 10.30 -14.31
N GLU A 755 13.87 11.04 -13.67
CA GLU A 755 13.75 11.08 -12.21
C GLU A 755 13.25 9.75 -11.66
N ARG A 756 12.51 8.96 -12.45
CA ARG A 756 11.95 7.65 -12.06
C ARG A 756 12.66 6.48 -12.72
N TYR A 757 13.93 6.64 -13.07
CA TYR A 757 14.75 5.57 -13.62
C TYR A 757 14.66 4.27 -12.77
N PRO A 758 14.87 3.08 -13.37
CA PRO A 758 15.23 2.85 -14.76
C PRO A 758 14.01 2.90 -15.70
N THR A 759 14.06 3.74 -16.72
CA THR A 759 12.99 3.92 -17.72
C THR A 759 13.52 3.70 -19.12
N GLY A 760 12.63 3.38 -20.06
CA GLY A 760 13.03 3.04 -21.41
C GLY A 760 11.95 3.28 -22.46
N ILE A 761 12.35 3.33 -23.72
CA ILE A 761 11.44 3.46 -24.85
C ILE A 761 11.92 2.53 -25.97
N ASP A 762 11.00 1.70 -26.48
CA ASP A 762 11.24 0.83 -27.61
C ASP A 762 10.31 1.17 -28.78
N VAL A 763 10.88 1.23 -29.98
CA VAL A 763 10.15 1.21 -31.25
C VAL A 763 10.60 -0.03 -32.03
N ARG A 764 9.66 -0.81 -32.56
CA ARG A 764 9.93 -2.05 -33.31
C ARG A 764 9.15 -2.08 -34.61
N GLY A 765 9.80 -2.49 -35.70
CA GLY A 765 9.13 -2.67 -36.99
C GLY A 765 8.70 -1.37 -37.70
N VAL A 766 9.36 -0.22 -37.49
CA VAL A 766 8.93 1.04 -38.13
C VAL A 766 9.00 1.03 -39.67
N GLY A 767 9.94 0.29 -40.23
CA GLY A 767 10.08 0.11 -41.68
C GLY A 767 9.49 -1.18 -42.23
N ALA A 768 8.81 -1.98 -41.39
CA ALA A 768 8.21 -3.24 -41.82
C ALA A 768 7.02 -2.97 -42.76
N SER A 769 6.92 -3.70 -43.86
CA SER A 769 5.85 -3.52 -44.84
C SER A 769 4.60 -4.36 -44.58
N GLN A 770 4.69 -5.36 -43.69
CA GLN A 770 3.63 -6.36 -43.47
C GLN A 770 3.05 -6.39 -42.05
N GLU A 771 3.66 -5.70 -41.09
CA GLU A 771 3.26 -5.71 -39.68
C GLU A 771 3.14 -4.28 -39.14
N ASP A 772 2.32 -4.08 -38.11
CA ASP A 772 2.22 -2.80 -37.41
C ASP A 772 3.51 -2.51 -36.63
N THR A 773 3.87 -1.23 -36.54
CA THR A 773 5.01 -0.79 -35.72
C THR A 773 4.62 -0.82 -34.24
N GLU A 774 5.37 -1.52 -33.40
CA GLU A 774 5.15 -1.50 -31.95
C GLU A 774 5.93 -0.38 -31.28
N VAL A 775 5.28 0.37 -30.39
CA VAL A 775 5.91 1.37 -29.52
C VAL A 775 5.63 1.00 -28.08
N THR A 776 6.68 0.88 -27.26
CA THR A 776 6.57 0.60 -25.83
C THR A 776 7.26 1.68 -25.03
N LEU A 777 6.53 2.29 -24.09
CA LEU A 777 7.09 3.14 -23.05
C LEU A 777 7.24 2.28 -21.78
N TRP A 778 8.48 2.06 -21.37
CA TRP A 778 8.83 1.30 -20.16
C TRP A 778 8.93 2.24 -18.96
N LEU A 779 8.04 2.03 -18.00
CA LEU A 779 8.08 2.64 -16.66
C LEU A 779 9.14 1.94 -15.78
N TYR A 780 9.46 0.70 -16.11
CA TYR A 780 10.63 -0.02 -15.62
C TYR A 780 11.29 -0.75 -16.79
N ASP A 781 12.52 -0.37 -17.15
CA ASP A 781 13.22 -0.88 -18.34
C ASP A 781 13.78 -2.31 -18.13
N PRO A 782 13.44 -3.29 -19.00
CA PRO A 782 13.98 -4.65 -18.96
C PRO A 782 15.50 -4.79 -18.98
N LYS A 783 16.23 -3.76 -19.44
CA LYS A 783 17.69 -3.69 -19.48
C LYS A 783 18.32 -3.38 -18.12
N ALA A 784 17.54 -2.91 -17.15
CA ALA A 784 18.00 -2.69 -15.77
C ALA A 784 18.19 -4.01 -14.99
N GLY A 785 17.51 -5.08 -15.38
CA GLY A 785 17.43 -6.32 -14.61
C GLY A 785 16.17 -6.39 -13.74
N PRO A 786 16.02 -7.41 -12.88
CA PRO A 786 14.88 -7.51 -11.95
C PRO A 786 14.96 -6.49 -10.81
N MET A 787 13.82 -5.88 -10.43
CA MET A 787 13.72 -5.15 -9.16
C MET A 787 13.68 -6.12 -7.98
N ASP A 788 14.54 -5.89 -6.98
CA ASP A 788 14.57 -6.65 -5.73
C ASP A 788 13.97 -5.83 -4.59
N LEU A 789 12.78 -6.19 -4.14
CA LEU A 789 12.06 -5.48 -3.09
C LEU A 789 12.08 -6.23 -1.74
N ARG A 790 12.88 -7.29 -1.63
CA ARG A 790 13.02 -8.08 -0.40
C ARG A 790 13.66 -7.24 0.73
N PRO A 791 13.54 -7.67 2.00
CA PRO A 791 14.21 -7.01 3.11
C PRO A 791 15.72 -6.88 2.87
N TYR A 792 16.28 -5.71 3.18
CA TYR A 792 17.70 -5.43 2.98
C TYR A 792 18.64 -6.21 3.92
N HIS A 793 18.12 -6.80 5.00
CA HIS A 793 18.85 -7.68 5.91
C HIS A 793 18.01 -8.86 6.41
N ASP A 794 18.65 -9.86 6.98
CA ASP A 794 18.03 -11.11 7.45
C ASP A 794 17.44 -11.06 8.88
N GLY A 795 17.54 -9.91 9.54
CA GLY A 795 17.10 -9.71 10.92
C GLY A 795 18.23 -9.71 11.94
N LEU A 796 19.47 -9.97 11.51
CA LEU A 796 20.69 -9.86 12.33
C LEU A 796 20.65 -10.69 13.63
N GLY A 797 19.85 -11.76 13.63
CA GLY A 797 19.69 -12.66 14.77
C GLY A 797 18.74 -12.18 15.87
N GLN A 798 18.06 -11.04 15.73
CA GLN A 798 17.13 -10.50 16.74
C GLN A 798 16.02 -11.51 17.09
N GLN A 799 15.84 -11.80 18.38
CA GLN A 799 14.83 -12.72 18.91
C GLN A 799 13.83 -11.99 19.82
N GLY A 800 12.65 -11.69 19.28
CA GLY A 800 11.56 -11.07 20.04
C GLY A 800 11.75 -9.57 20.29
N PHE A 801 10.82 -8.96 21.02
CA PHE A 801 10.69 -7.50 21.12
C PHE A 801 11.85 -6.83 21.86
N ASP A 802 12.52 -7.51 22.80
CA ASP A 802 13.59 -6.89 23.59
C ASP A 802 14.85 -6.65 22.74
N ASP A 803 15.23 -7.61 21.88
CA ASP A 803 16.34 -7.44 20.93
C ASP A 803 16.01 -6.37 19.88
N GLN A 804 14.77 -6.33 19.40
CA GLN A 804 14.30 -5.33 18.42
C GLN A 804 14.36 -3.92 19.00
N LEU A 805 13.88 -3.74 20.24
CA LEU A 805 13.98 -2.46 20.94
C LEU A 805 15.43 -2.11 21.33
N ASP A 806 16.33 -3.08 21.45
CA ASP A 806 17.75 -2.82 21.64
C ASP A 806 18.42 -2.33 20.34
N ALA A 807 18.12 -2.97 19.22
CA ALA A 807 18.54 -2.53 17.88
C ALA A 807 18.03 -1.11 17.55
N LEU A 808 16.79 -0.78 17.93
CA LEU A 808 16.21 0.55 17.79
C LEU A 808 17.04 1.64 18.48
N LYS A 809 17.71 1.35 19.60
CA LYS A 809 18.52 2.34 20.32
C LYS A 809 19.78 2.74 19.56
N ILE A 810 20.28 1.89 18.67
CA ILE A 810 21.54 2.12 17.95
C ILE A 810 21.35 2.49 16.49
N THR A 811 20.37 1.89 15.80
CA THR A 811 20.11 2.15 14.37
C THR A 811 18.88 3.02 14.13
N TYR A 812 18.09 3.27 15.17
CA TYR A 812 16.79 3.94 15.07
C TYR A 812 15.75 3.20 14.20
N GLU A 813 15.98 1.92 13.89
CA GLU A 813 15.02 1.03 13.22
C GLU A 813 14.30 0.14 14.22
N ASP A 814 12.97 0.05 14.10
CA ASP A 814 12.16 -0.92 14.82
C ASP A 814 11.85 -2.11 13.91
N TRP A 815 12.72 -3.11 13.85
CA TRP A 815 12.53 -4.28 12.98
C TRP A 815 11.61 -5.34 13.59
N GLU A 816 10.88 -6.08 12.74
CA GLU A 816 10.15 -7.29 13.14
C GLU A 816 10.05 -8.26 11.94
N PRO A 817 10.23 -9.57 12.15
CA PRO A 817 10.13 -10.55 11.08
C PRO A 817 8.83 -10.42 10.28
N GLU A 818 8.91 -10.51 8.96
CA GLU A 818 7.76 -10.46 8.02
C GLU A 818 7.00 -9.12 7.94
N LEU A 819 7.35 -8.10 8.74
CA LEU A 819 6.71 -6.79 8.67
C LEU A 819 7.41 -5.82 7.70
N GLY A 820 8.70 -6.05 7.42
CA GLY A 820 9.45 -5.35 6.39
C GLY A 820 9.08 -5.81 4.97
N THR A 821 7.86 -5.56 4.51
CA THR A 821 7.33 -6.11 3.24
C THR A 821 6.79 -5.05 2.30
N PRO A 822 7.07 -5.14 0.98
CA PRO A 822 6.47 -4.28 -0.05
C PRO A 822 5.04 -4.71 -0.43
N TYR A 823 4.51 -5.82 0.12
CA TYR A 823 3.18 -6.30 -0.26
C TYR A 823 2.11 -5.26 0.08
N GLY A 824 1.49 -4.70 -0.96
CA GLY A 824 0.44 -3.69 -0.89
C GLY A 824 0.90 -2.25 -1.11
N VAL A 825 2.20 -1.96 -1.32
CA VAL A 825 2.65 -0.61 -1.68
C VAL A 825 2.26 -0.27 -3.12
N ALA A 826 1.99 1.00 -3.41
CA ALA A 826 1.57 1.45 -4.72
C ALA A 826 2.53 2.45 -5.36
N ARG A 827 2.38 2.65 -6.67
CA ARG A 827 3.06 3.73 -7.40
C ARG A 827 2.20 4.22 -8.55
N THR A 828 2.03 5.55 -8.61
CA THR A 828 1.29 6.23 -9.68
C THR A 828 2.23 6.95 -10.64
N ASN A 829 2.07 6.66 -11.93
CA ASN A 829 2.82 7.25 -13.05
C ASN A 829 1.91 8.13 -13.89
N GLU A 830 2.39 9.29 -14.29
CA GLU A 830 1.63 10.23 -15.11
C GLU A 830 2.17 10.22 -16.54
N LEU A 831 1.32 9.80 -17.47
CA LEU A 831 1.64 9.65 -18.88
C LEU A 831 0.79 10.60 -19.71
N VAL A 832 1.31 11.01 -20.87
CA VAL A 832 0.56 11.77 -21.86
C VAL A 832 0.68 11.08 -23.21
N ILE A 833 -0.46 10.92 -23.88
CA ILE A 833 -0.52 10.54 -25.29
C ILE A 833 -1.02 11.75 -26.06
N SER A 834 -0.24 12.19 -27.05
CA SER A 834 -0.61 13.27 -27.96
C SER A 834 -0.79 12.70 -29.35
N VAL A 835 -1.96 12.96 -29.94
CA VAL A 835 -2.34 12.49 -31.25
C VAL A 835 -2.08 13.58 -32.28
N THR A 836 -1.41 13.26 -33.38
CA THR A 836 -1.08 14.25 -34.42
C THR A 836 -1.67 13.89 -35.78
N ASP A 837 -1.98 14.91 -36.57
CA ASP A 837 -2.49 14.76 -37.95
C ASP A 837 -1.38 14.53 -38.98
N SER A 838 -0.15 14.92 -38.64
CA SER A 838 1.08 14.71 -39.41
C SER A 838 2.23 14.50 -38.44
N THR A 839 3.38 14.14 -38.97
CA THR A 839 4.60 14.08 -38.16
C THR A 839 4.95 15.47 -37.66
N PRO A 840 5.16 15.67 -36.34
CA PRO A 840 5.50 16.98 -35.80
C PRO A 840 6.90 17.39 -36.24
N ASP A 841 7.09 18.67 -36.52
CA ASP A 841 8.43 19.22 -36.70
C ASP A 841 9.17 19.34 -35.35
N GLY A 842 10.40 19.87 -35.38
CA GLY A 842 11.22 19.99 -34.17
C GLY A 842 10.63 20.94 -33.11
N GLY A 843 9.97 22.02 -33.53
CA GLY A 843 9.35 22.99 -32.63
C GLY A 843 8.08 22.42 -32.01
N GLU A 844 7.21 21.83 -32.84
CA GLU A 844 5.99 21.17 -32.38
C GLU A 844 6.30 20.02 -31.40
N PHE A 845 7.32 19.21 -31.70
CA PHE A 845 7.73 18.13 -30.81
C PHE A 845 8.32 18.65 -29.49
N SER A 846 9.04 19.79 -29.51
CA SER A 846 9.49 20.46 -28.28
C SER A 846 8.32 20.87 -27.39
N SER A 847 7.25 21.44 -27.95
CA SER A 847 6.05 21.79 -27.17
C SER A 847 5.38 20.55 -26.55
N LEU A 848 5.44 19.39 -27.22
CA LEU A 848 4.97 18.13 -26.65
C LEU A 848 5.85 17.65 -25.48
N ILE A 849 7.15 17.91 -25.54
CA ILE A 849 8.07 17.65 -24.42
C ILE A 849 7.69 18.53 -23.23
N ASP A 850 7.53 19.84 -23.46
CA ASP A 850 7.16 20.79 -22.41
C ASP A 850 5.83 20.41 -21.76
N LEU A 851 4.83 20.01 -22.56
CA LEU A 851 3.54 19.54 -22.06
C LEU A 851 3.66 18.32 -21.13
N VAL A 852 4.54 17.38 -21.45
CA VAL A 852 4.77 16.16 -20.63
C VAL A 852 5.52 16.49 -19.35
N ARG A 853 6.55 17.35 -19.43
CA ARG A 853 7.46 17.66 -18.32
C ARG A 853 6.87 18.65 -17.34
N GLU A 854 6.19 19.66 -17.86
CA GLU A 854 5.57 20.74 -17.10
C GLU A 854 4.09 20.92 -17.52
N PRO A 855 3.20 19.96 -17.17
CA PRO A 855 1.78 20.11 -17.44
C PRO A 855 1.28 21.44 -16.82
N PRO A 856 0.59 22.31 -17.59
CA PRO A 856 0.16 23.58 -17.06
C PRO A 856 -0.87 23.40 -15.94
N LYS A 857 -0.85 24.32 -14.98
CA LYS A 857 -1.70 24.28 -13.79
C LYS A 857 -2.28 25.66 -13.54
N LEU A 858 -3.61 25.72 -13.43
CA LEU A 858 -4.28 26.90 -12.88
C LEU A 858 -4.43 26.69 -11.38
N LEU A 859 -4.02 27.68 -10.57
CA LEU A 859 -4.12 27.63 -9.11
C LEU A 859 -4.71 28.96 -8.59
N PRO A 860 -5.52 28.95 -7.53
CA PRO A 860 -5.96 30.17 -6.88
C PRO A 860 -4.77 30.92 -6.25
N ILE A 861 -4.83 32.25 -6.22
CA ILE A 861 -3.80 33.06 -5.56
C ILE A 861 -3.86 32.88 -4.02
N PRO A 862 -2.71 32.91 -3.31
CA PRO A 862 -2.62 32.77 -1.85
C PRO A 862 -3.64 33.61 -1.06
N GLU A 863 -3.83 34.87 -1.44
CA GLU A 863 -4.73 35.80 -0.75
C GLU A 863 -6.19 35.33 -0.81
N ALA A 864 -6.62 34.79 -1.95
CA ALA A 864 -7.98 34.30 -2.12
C ALA A 864 -8.23 33.06 -1.26
N ILE A 865 -7.26 32.13 -1.23
CA ILE A 865 -7.34 30.92 -0.39
C ILE A 865 -7.38 31.32 1.09
N HIS A 866 -6.53 32.25 1.52
CA HIS A 866 -6.49 32.71 2.91
C HIS A 866 -7.80 33.37 3.33
N LEU A 867 -8.33 34.28 2.51
CA LEU A 867 -9.60 34.97 2.78
C LEU A 867 -10.79 34.01 2.89
N SER A 868 -10.77 32.91 2.12
CA SER A 868 -11.82 31.87 2.20
C SER A 868 -11.78 31.07 3.50
N GLN A 869 -10.63 31.04 4.19
CA GLN A 869 -10.36 30.21 5.36
C GLN A 869 -10.57 28.70 5.12
N ALA A 870 -10.61 28.25 3.86
CA ALA A 870 -10.93 26.86 3.50
C ALA A 870 -9.83 25.86 3.92
N PHE A 871 -8.61 26.34 4.16
CA PHE A 871 -7.48 25.61 4.75
C PHE A 871 -7.10 26.12 6.15
N GLY A 872 -8.07 26.63 6.90
CA GLY A 872 -7.83 27.14 8.24
C GLY A 872 -7.19 28.54 8.28
N MET A 873 -7.19 29.15 9.46
CA MET A 873 -6.61 30.49 9.72
C MET A 873 -5.20 30.47 10.31
N TYR A 874 -4.59 29.30 10.44
CA TYR A 874 -3.27 29.11 11.07
C TYR A 874 -2.08 29.33 10.11
N TRP A 875 -2.29 29.96 8.97
CA TRP A 875 -1.23 30.37 8.04
C TRP A 875 -1.65 31.71 7.42
N SER A 876 -0.71 32.45 6.83
CA SER A 876 -0.97 33.74 6.18
C SER A 876 -0.15 33.91 4.89
N PRO A 877 -0.63 34.63 3.86
CA PRO A 877 0.15 34.93 2.66
C PRO A 877 1.47 35.65 3.00
N LEU A 878 2.48 35.47 2.14
CA LEU A 878 3.79 36.08 2.33
C LEU A 878 3.68 37.62 2.33
N SER A 879 4.28 38.25 3.35
CA SER A 879 4.35 39.70 3.45
C SER A 879 5.27 40.30 2.37
N LYS A 880 4.96 41.52 1.92
CA LYS A 880 5.85 42.28 1.02
C LYS A 880 7.21 42.61 1.65
N VAL A 881 7.26 42.72 2.98
CA VAL A 881 8.49 42.87 3.74
C VAL A 881 8.77 41.54 4.42
N LEU A 882 9.86 40.89 4.01
CA LEU A 882 10.28 39.60 4.55
C LEU A 882 10.82 39.77 5.97
N SER A 883 10.41 38.87 6.86
CA SER A 883 11.02 38.74 8.18
C SER A 883 12.25 37.81 8.11
N PRO A 884 13.17 37.85 9.09
CA PRO A 884 14.25 36.85 9.18
C PRO A 884 13.73 35.41 9.16
N THR A 885 12.57 35.16 9.77
CA THR A 885 11.90 33.85 9.74
C THR A 885 11.50 33.43 8.32
N ASP A 886 11.06 34.37 7.47
CA ASP A 886 10.76 34.07 6.06
C ASP A 886 12.04 33.72 5.27
N GLU A 887 13.15 34.38 5.58
CA GLU A 887 14.47 34.07 4.99
C GLU A 887 14.97 32.67 5.40
N HIS A 888 14.74 32.27 6.66
CA HIS A 888 15.08 30.93 7.14
C HIS A 888 14.22 29.85 6.46
N LEU A 889 12.92 30.09 6.28
CA LEU A 889 12.03 29.18 5.54
C LEU A 889 12.50 28.99 4.09
N GLU A 890 12.89 30.09 3.42
CA GLU A 890 13.45 30.02 2.07
C GLU A 890 14.76 29.24 2.03
N PHE A 891 15.68 29.47 2.98
CA PHE A 891 16.92 28.71 3.07
C PHE A 891 16.65 27.21 3.18
N LEU A 892 15.73 26.80 4.07
CA LEU A 892 15.39 25.40 4.27
C LEU A 892 14.81 24.79 2.99
N PHE A 893 13.83 25.44 2.36
CA PHE A 893 13.26 24.95 1.10
C PHE A 893 14.32 24.77 0.01
N GLN A 894 15.16 25.79 -0.22
CA GLN A 894 16.24 25.75 -1.21
C GLN A 894 17.27 24.67 -0.90
N PHE A 895 17.57 24.43 0.38
CA PHE A 895 18.47 23.37 0.79
C PHE A 895 17.93 22.00 0.38
N TYR A 896 16.68 21.66 0.73
CA TYR A 896 16.08 20.37 0.37
C TYR A 896 15.92 20.20 -1.14
N GLN A 897 15.49 21.25 -1.85
CA GLN A 897 15.40 21.22 -3.31
C GLN A 897 16.76 20.89 -3.95
N LYS A 898 17.86 21.48 -3.45
CA LYS A 898 19.21 21.15 -3.90
C LYS A 898 19.64 19.74 -3.51
N GLN A 899 19.30 19.27 -2.31
CA GLN A 899 19.66 17.93 -1.85
C GLN A 899 19.04 16.83 -2.73
N VAL A 900 17.79 16.96 -3.18
CA VAL A 900 17.16 16.01 -4.12
C VAL A 900 18.06 15.78 -5.34
N GLN A 901 18.56 16.86 -5.96
CA GLN A 901 19.46 16.77 -7.09
C GLN A 901 20.86 16.29 -6.70
N GLN A 902 21.49 16.86 -5.67
CA GLN A 902 22.87 16.53 -5.26
C GLN A 902 23.01 15.07 -4.82
N ARG A 903 22.00 14.54 -4.12
CA ARG A 903 21.98 13.19 -3.55
C ARG A 903 21.30 12.15 -4.41
N ARG A 904 20.75 12.57 -5.56
CA ARG A 904 20.06 11.70 -6.53
C ARG A 904 18.93 10.93 -5.87
N TRP A 905 18.05 11.62 -5.16
CA TRP A 905 16.80 11.05 -4.63
C TRP A 905 15.78 10.86 -5.76
N TYR A 906 16.16 9.95 -6.65
CA TYR A 906 15.52 9.60 -7.90
C TYR A 906 15.45 8.08 -7.94
N GLY A 907 14.45 7.55 -8.61
CA GLY A 907 14.22 6.11 -8.72
C GLY A 907 12.74 5.80 -8.89
N PHE A 908 12.44 4.62 -9.42
CA PHE A 908 11.07 4.17 -9.63
C PHE A 908 10.24 4.25 -8.34
N TRP A 909 10.76 3.71 -7.24
CA TRP A 909 10.13 3.76 -5.92
C TRP A 909 10.48 5.02 -5.13
N ASP A 910 11.67 5.60 -5.32
CA ASP A 910 12.22 6.61 -4.39
C ASP A 910 11.85 8.06 -4.73
N HIS A 911 11.66 8.39 -6.02
CA HIS A 911 11.46 9.78 -6.42
C HIS A 911 10.20 10.39 -5.79
N GLY A 912 10.43 11.45 -5.02
CA GLY A 912 9.42 12.24 -4.32
C GLY A 912 9.72 12.36 -2.82
N ASP A 913 10.37 11.36 -2.23
CA ASP A 913 10.76 11.41 -0.82
C ASP A 913 12.05 12.19 -0.57
N ILE A 914 12.32 12.44 0.72
CA ILE A 914 13.53 13.04 1.26
C ILE A 914 14.10 12.13 2.37
N MET A 915 15.37 12.32 2.75
CA MET A 915 15.96 11.55 3.86
C MET A 915 15.82 12.26 5.21
N HIS A 916 15.94 11.52 6.31
CA HIS A 916 15.58 11.94 7.66
C HIS A 916 16.74 12.62 8.42
N THR A 917 17.97 12.07 8.42
CA THR A 917 19.10 12.65 9.17
C THR A 917 20.45 12.54 8.46
N TYR A 918 21.33 13.51 8.74
CA TYR A 918 22.65 13.64 8.14
C TYR A 918 23.78 12.97 8.96
N ASP A 919 24.78 12.47 8.27
CA ASP A 919 26.05 11.94 8.79
C ASP A 919 27.16 12.95 8.44
N GLU A 920 27.64 13.66 9.46
CA GLU A 920 28.64 14.72 9.29
C GLU A 920 30.05 14.19 9.02
N ASP A 921 30.33 12.93 9.39
CA ASP A 921 31.63 12.31 9.18
C ASP A 921 31.77 11.80 7.73
N ARG A 922 30.69 11.21 7.19
CA ARG A 922 30.64 10.70 5.81
C ARG A 922 30.12 11.73 4.80
N HIS A 923 29.66 12.88 5.26
CA HIS A 923 29.07 13.94 4.44
C HIS A 923 27.95 13.43 3.52
N THR A 924 27.08 12.61 4.08
CA THR A 924 25.92 12.02 3.41
C THR A 924 24.72 11.98 4.34
N TRP A 925 23.52 11.93 3.78
CA TRP A 925 22.36 11.48 4.54
C TRP A 925 22.55 10.00 4.91
N ARG A 926 22.00 9.60 6.06
CA ARG A 926 22.18 8.26 6.66
C ARG A 926 21.35 7.19 5.96
N TYR A 927 21.53 7.07 4.65
CA TYR A 927 20.78 6.17 3.76
C TYR A 927 20.86 4.69 4.14
N ASP A 928 21.86 4.30 4.93
CA ASP A 928 22.19 2.93 5.30
C ASP A 928 22.06 2.65 6.81
N VAL A 929 21.50 3.58 7.60
CA VAL A 929 21.38 3.43 9.06
C VAL A 929 19.92 3.47 9.49
N GLY A 930 19.25 2.32 9.39
CA GLY A 930 17.93 2.09 9.98
C GLY A 930 16.93 3.22 9.74
N GLY A 931 16.38 3.76 10.83
CA GLY A 931 15.40 4.85 10.79
C GLY A 931 15.97 6.24 10.47
N TYR A 932 17.20 6.37 9.97
CA TYR A 932 17.72 7.69 9.57
C TYR A 932 17.75 7.93 8.05
N ALA A 933 17.33 6.94 7.27
CA ALA A 933 17.32 6.96 5.81
C ALA A 933 16.08 7.69 5.25
N TRP A 934 15.19 7.04 4.51
CA TRP A 934 13.99 7.68 3.93
C TRP A 934 13.03 8.17 5.01
N ASP A 935 12.49 9.38 4.86
CA ASP A 935 11.79 10.12 5.91
C ASP A 935 10.32 9.74 6.08
N ASN A 936 9.65 9.25 5.03
CA ASN A 936 8.28 8.71 5.09
C ASN A 936 7.31 9.59 5.91
N SER A 937 7.31 10.90 5.69
CA SER A 937 6.45 11.88 6.37
C SER A 937 6.64 12.01 7.90
N GLU A 938 7.79 11.63 8.46
CA GLU A 938 8.03 11.74 9.91
C GLU A 938 8.04 13.22 10.35
N LEU A 939 7.23 13.55 11.37
CA LEU A 939 7.01 14.92 11.85
C LEU A 939 6.48 15.92 10.79
N SER A 940 5.79 15.41 9.76
CA SER A 940 4.95 16.18 8.83
C SER A 940 5.66 17.18 7.89
N PRO A 941 6.75 16.81 7.18
CA PRO A 941 7.30 17.65 6.11
C PRO A 941 6.27 17.98 5.03
N ASP A 942 5.30 17.10 4.77
CA ASP A 942 4.16 17.32 3.88
C ASP A 942 3.38 18.59 4.26
N LEU A 943 3.08 18.77 5.55
CA LEU A 943 2.37 19.95 6.03
C LEU A 943 3.23 21.21 5.90
N TRP A 944 4.52 21.12 6.21
CA TRP A 944 5.43 22.25 6.05
C TRP A 944 5.46 22.74 4.60
N LEU A 945 5.69 21.84 3.64
CA LEU A 945 5.77 22.20 2.22
C LEU A 945 4.43 22.71 1.67
N TRP A 946 3.30 22.07 2.01
CA TRP A 946 1.99 22.54 1.57
C TRP A 946 1.63 23.91 2.17
N LEU A 947 1.88 24.13 3.46
CA LEU A 947 1.65 25.44 4.06
C LEU A 947 2.61 26.49 3.48
N TYR A 948 3.87 26.13 3.21
CA TYR A 948 4.82 27.03 2.55
C TYR A 948 4.39 27.39 1.12
N PHE A 949 3.81 26.44 0.37
CA PHE A 949 3.18 26.71 -0.91
C PHE A 949 2.00 27.68 -0.76
N LEU A 950 1.09 27.44 0.19
CA LEU A 950 -0.05 28.33 0.42
C LEU A 950 0.37 29.77 0.72
N ARG A 951 1.49 29.97 1.42
CA ARG A 951 2.03 31.31 1.69
C ARG A 951 2.57 32.00 0.43
N THR A 952 3.25 31.25 -0.43
CA THR A 952 4.11 31.81 -1.49
C THR A 952 3.48 31.77 -2.88
N GLY A 953 2.59 30.82 -3.15
CA GLY A 953 2.03 30.57 -4.48
C GLY A 953 3.05 30.07 -5.52
N ARG A 954 4.25 29.66 -5.08
CA ARG A 954 5.36 29.35 -5.99
C ARG A 954 5.26 27.95 -6.62
N THR A 955 5.52 27.88 -7.92
CA THR A 955 5.47 26.63 -8.72
C THR A 955 6.50 25.60 -8.27
N ASP A 956 7.71 26.01 -7.94
CA ASP A 956 8.78 25.10 -7.54
C ASP A 956 8.49 24.44 -6.17
N VAL A 957 7.88 25.19 -5.25
CA VAL A 957 7.36 24.65 -3.98
C VAL A 957 6.20 23.67 -4.24
N PHE A 958 5.25 24.03 -5.11
CA PHE A 958 4.14 23.14 -5.50
C PHE A 958 4.67 21.81 -6.07
N ASN A 959 5.63 21.87 -6.99
CA ASN A 959 6.17 20.68 -7.65
C ASN A 959 6.87 19.74 -6.65
N MET A 960 7.60 20.29 -5.68
CA MET A 960 8.22 19.49 -4.63
C MET A 960 7.17 18.88 -3.69
N ALA A 961 6.15 19.64 -3.28
CA ALA A 961 5.05 19.14 -2.44
C ALA A 961 4.19 18.09 -3.16
N GLU A 962 3.94 18.26 -4.46
CA GLU A 962 3.27 17.28 -5.33
C GLU A 962 4.08 15.98 -5.42
N ALA A 963 5.40 16.08 -5.66
CA ALA A 963 6.27 14.91 -5.74
C ALA A 963 6.30 14.14 -4.41
N LEU A 964 6.41 14.84 -3.28
CA LEU A 964 6.32 14.25 -1.95
C LEU A 964 4.97 13.56 -1.73
N THR A 965 3.86 14.24 -2.05
CA THR A 965 2.50 13.69 -1.92
C THR A 965 2.29 12.42 -2.75
N ARG A 966 2.80 12.40 -3.99
CA ARG A 966 2.73 11.25 -4.90
C ARG A 966 3.66 10.10 -4.51
N HIS A 967 4.58 10.34 -3.58
CA HIS A 967 5.42 9.31 -2.99
C HIS A 967 4.81 8.81 -1.68
N THR A 968 4.66 9.69 -0.69
CA THR A 968 4.30 9.31 0.68
C THR A 968 2.88 8.76 0.78
N GLY A 969 1.97 9.18 -0.10
CA GLY A 969 0.60 8.66 -0.16
C GLY A 969 0.46 7.32 -0.91
N GLU A 970 1.51 6.84 -1.57
CA GLU A 970 1.47 5.68 -2.48
C GLU A 970 2.50 4.60 -2.07
N VAL A 971 3.77 4.97 -1.94
CA VAL A 971 4.87 4.04 -1.68
C VAL A 971 5.00 3.72 -0.19
N ASP A 972 4.79 4.73 0.66
CA ASP A 972 4.96 4.58 2.11
C ASP A 972 3.70 4.07 2.81
N VAL A 973 2.63 3.79 2.06
CA VAL A 973 1.31 3.35 2.53
C VAL A 973 0.93 2.02 1.90
N TYR A 974 0.19 1.20 2.66
CA TYR A 974 -0.38 -0.04 2.16
C TYR A 974 -1.80 0.17 1.62
N HIS A 975 -2.05 -0.30 0.41
CA HIS A 975 -3.33 -0.22 -0.31
C HIS A 975 -4.03 -1.58 -0.41
N LEU A 976 -3.35 -2.67 -0.04
CA LEU A 976 -3.87 -4.03 -0.02
C LEU A 976 -3.43 -4.78 1.25
N GLY A 977 -4.04 -5.95 1.45
CA GLY A 977 -3.65 -6.88 2.50
C GLY A 977 -4.01 -6.43 3.92
N ARG A 978 -3.38 -7.09 4.90
CA ARG A 978 -3.69 -6.92 6.32
C ARG A 978 -3.44 -5.50 6.85
N TYR A 979 -2.53 -4.75 6.21
CA TYR A 979 -2.11 -3.41 6.66
C TYR A 979 -2.70 -2.26 5.84
N ARG A 980 -3.64 -2.54 4.92
CA ARG A 980 -4.30 -1.50 4.11
C ARG A 980 -4.76 -0.33 4.98
N GLY A 981 -4.38 0.89 4.61
CA GLY A 981 -4.68 2.13 5.33
C GLY A 981 -3.61 2.56 6.34
N LEU A 982 -2.61 1.73 6.64
CA LEU A 982 -1.45 2.10 7.46
C LEU A 982 -0.25 2.47 6.58
N GLY A 983 0.59 3.39 7.06
CA GLY A 983 1.89 3.67 6.46
C GLY A 983 3.05 3.15 7.28
N THR A 984 4.23 3.04 6.67
CA THR A 984 5.46 2.56 7.32
C THR A 984 6.30 3.72 7.79
N ARG A 985 6.75 3.65 9.05
CA ARG A 985 7.74 4.59 9.61
C ARG A 985 9.03 4.63 8.76
N HIS A 986 9.66 5.80 8.75
CA HIS A 986 10.96 6.08 8.13
C HIS A 986 12.02 4.98 8.33
N GLY A 987 12.79 4.66 7.29
CA GLY A 987 13.67 3.48 7.25
C GLY A 987 14.56 3.39 6.00
N VAL A 988 15.45 2.39 5.96
CA VAL A 988 16.38 2.16 4.82
C VAL A 988 15.61 1.87 3.52
N GLN A 989 14.55 1.08 3.63
CA GLN A 989 13.56 0.93 2.57
C GLN A 989 12.25 1.55 3.05
N HIS A 990 11.47 2.12 2.13
CA HIS A 990 10.16 2.74 2.41
C HIS A 990 9.17 1.84 3.16
N TRP A 991 9.38 0.52 3.16
CA TRP A 991 8.55 -0.49 3.84
C TRP A 991 9.29 -1.32 4.89
N SER A 992 10.55 -0.99 5.24
CA SER A 992 11.42 -1.83 6.08
C SER A 992 11.03 -1.87 7.57
N ASP A 993 10.66 -0.73 8.16
CA ASP A 993 10.37 -0.61 9.59
C ASP A 993 9.05 -1.30 9.98
N SER A 994 8.97 -1.87 11.18
CA SER A 994 7.78 -2.61 11.65
C SER A 994 6.70 -1.75 12.28
N CYS A 995 6.96 -0.45 12.49
CA CYS A 995 5.96 0.53 12.90
C CYS A 995 5.04 0.87 11.72
N LYS A 996 3.96 0.10 11.56
CA LYS A 996 2.87 0.41 10.61
C LYS A 996 1.81 1.24 11.34
N GLN A 997 1.67 2.51 11.00
CA GLN A 997 0.87 3.48 11.76
C GLN A 997 0.08 4.43 10.86
N SER A 998 -1.05 4.93 11.38
CA SER A 998 -1.91 5.90 10.70
C SER A 998 -1.27 7.29 10.57
N ARG A 999 -0.26 7.60 11.41
CA ARG A 999 0.44 8.89 11.37
C ARG A 999 1.16 9.16 10.04
N ILE A 1000 1.52 8.11 9.30
CA ILE A 1000 2.17 8.19 7.98
C ILE A 1000 1.12 8.28 6.87
N SER A 1001 0.07 7.45 6.94
CA SER A 1001 -1.05 7.47 5.98
C SER A 1001 -2.03 8.65 6.17
N ASN A 1002 -1.71 9.57 7.08
CA ASN A 1002 -2.56 10.68 7.49
C ASN A 1002 -3.20 11.43 6.30
N ALA A 1003 -4.54 11.47 6.28
CA ALA A 1003 -5.33 12.12 5.23
C ALA A 1003 -4.99 13.61 5.07
N LEU A 1004 -4.57 14.28 6.15
CA LEU A 1004 -4.26 15.70 6.14
C LEU A 1004 -3.11 16.04 5.17
N TYR A 1005 -2.13 15.15 5.01
CA TYR A 1005 -0.97 15.37 4.14
C TYR A 1005 -1.33 15.45 2.66
N ARG A 1006 -2.42 14.78 2.26
CA ARG A 1006 -2.91 14.73 0.88
C ARG A 1006 -4.05 15.73 0.61
N ARG A 1007 -4.71 16.22 1.67
CA ARG A 1007 -5.84 17.14 1.61
C ARG A 1007 -5.55 18.41 0.79
N PHE A 1008 -4.37 18.99 0.96
CA PHE A 1008 -3.98 20.21 0.26
C PHE A 1008 -3.90 19.97 -1.24
N PHE A 1009 -3.16 18.95 -1.66
CA PHE A 1009 -3.07 18.56 -3.06
C PHE A 1009 -4.44 18.20 -3.63
N TYR A 1010 -5.26 17.41 -2.93
CA TYR A 1010 -6.59 17.01 -3.40
C TYR A 1010 -7.45 18.21 -3.80
N TYR A 1011 -7.56 19.23 -2.95
CA TYR A 1011 -8.39 20.40 -3.27
C TYR A 1011 -7.73 21.35 -4.28
N LEU A 1012 -6.41 21.57 -4.21
CA LEU A 1012 -5.68 22.45 -5.14
C LEU A 1012 -5.62 21.87 -6.55
N SER A 1013 -5.56 20.54 -6.68
CA SER A 1013 -5.69 19.81 -7.93
C SER A 1013 -7.15 19.59 -8.35
N GLY A 1014 -8.10 20.31 -7.72
CA GLY A 1014 -9.53 20.24 -7.99
C GLY A 1014 -10.11 18.83 -8.02
N GLY A 1015 -9.78 18.07 -6.98
CA GLY A 1015 -10.30 16.74 -6.71
C GLY A 1015 -9.61 15.64 -7.52
N ASP A 1016 -8.28 15.58 -7.56
CA ASP A 1016 -7.55 14.47 -8.20
C ASP A 1016 -8.10 13.12 -7.72
N GLU A 1017 -8.69 12.36 -8.64
CA GLU A 1017 -9.49 11.18 -8.31
C GLU A 1017 -8.62 10.07 -7.71
N ARG A 1018 -7.34 9.98 -8.08
CA ARG A 1018 -6.43 9.02 -7.44
C ARG A 1018 -6.19 9.40 -5.98
N VAL A 1019 -5.92 10.67 -5.69
CA VAL A 1019 -5.80 11.11 -4.29
C VAL A 1019 -7.12 11.01 -3.54
N GLY A 1020 -8.26 11.20 -4.22
CA GLY A 1020 -9.59 10.90 -3.66
C GLY A 1020 -9.70 9.47 -3.14
N GLU A 1021 -9.32 8.48 -3.95
CA GLU A 1021 -9.26 7.07 -3.53
C GLU A 1021 -8.34 6.87 -2.32
N LEU A 1022 -7.15 7.49 -2.32
CA LEU A 1022 -6.21 7.41 -1.20
C LEU A 1022 -6.84 7.95 0.11
N LEU A 1023 -7.59 9.05 0.02
CA LEU A 1023 -8.30 9.62 1.18
C LEU A 1023 -9.41 8.67 1.65
N GLU A 1024 -10.17 8.05 0.75
CA GLU A 1024 -11.18 7.06 1.10
C GLU A 1024 -10.59 5.84 1.82
N GLU A 1025 -9.41 5.38 1.41
CA GLU A 1025 -8.72 4.25 2.06
C GLU A 1025 -8.36 4.52 3.53
N THR A 1026 -8.20 5.79 3.91
CA THR A 1026 -7.88 6.15 5.30
C THR A 1026 -9.07 6.03 6.23
N LEU A 1027 -10.32 5.98 5.72
CA LEU A 1027 -11.55 5.95 6.51
C LEU A 1027 -11.66 4.68 7.37
N ASP A 1028 -11.12 3.56 6.89
CA ASP A 1028 -11.17 2.24 7.54
C ASP A 1028 -9.91 1.92 8.37
N THR A 1029 -9.01 2.90 8.54
CA THR A 1029 -7.74 2.71 9.27
C THR A 1029 -7.96 2.37 10.74
N ASP A 1030 -9.08 2.80 11.32
CA ASP A 1030 -9.44 2.53 12.71
C ASP A 1030 -9.63 1.03 13.02
N GLN A 1031 -10.10 0.24 12.05
CA GLN A 1031 -10.22 -1.21 12.18
C GLN A 1031 -8.85 -1.89 12.24
N LYS A 1032 -7.78 -1.23 11.77
CA LYS A 1032 -6.44 -1.83 11.70
C LYS A 1032 -5.76 -1.93 13.06
N PHE A 1033 -6.21 -1.19 14.06
CA PHE A 1033 -5.78 -1.36 15.46
C PHE A 1033 -6.15 -2.74 16.03
N LEU A 1034 -7.14 -3.42 15.44
CA LEU A 1034 -7.49 -4.82 15.80
C LEU A 1034 -6.56 -5.84 15.13
N VAL A 1035 -5.90 -5.46 14.03
CA VAL A 1035 -4.98 -6.31 13.26
C VAL A 1035 -3.56 -6.16 13.78
N LEU A 1036 -3.14 -4.93 14.06
CA LEU A 1036 -1.81 -4.61 14.54
C LEU A 1036 -1.88 -3.52 15.59
N ASP A 1037 -1.49 -3.86 16.82
CA ASP A 1037 -1.29 -2.88 17.88
C ASP A 1037 0.04 -2.14 17.66
N PRO A 1038 0.03 -0.81 17.43
CA PRO A 1038 1.26 -0.03 17.29
C PRO A 1038 2.10 0.03 18.57
N TYR A 1039 1.54 -0.33 19.73
CA TYR A 1039 2.20 -0.30 21.04
C TYR A 1039 2.65 -1.68 21.54
N ARG A 1040 2.51 -2.74 20.74
CA ARG A 1040 2.74 -4.15 21.11
C ARG A 1040 4.10 -4.43 21.77
N LYS A 1041 5.14 -3.67 21.42
CA LYS A 1041 6.50 -3.85 21.96
C LYS A 1041 6.73 -3.11 23.29
N VAL A 1042 6.02 -2.00 23.50
CA VAL A 1042 6.29 -1.01 24.57
C VAL A 1042 5.21 -0.94 25.66
N ARG A 1043 4.05 -1.56 25.45
CA ARG A 1043 2.99 -1.63 26.47
C ARG A 1043 3.40 -2.57 27.61
N LYS A 1044 3.05 -2.19 28.84
CA LYS A 1044 3.49 -2.90 30.06
C LYS A 1044 2.85 -4.28 30.22
N ASP A 1045 1.67 -4.44 29.63
CA ASP A 1045 0.81 -5.62 29.64
C ASP A 1045 0.87 -6.39 28.31
N ARG A 1046 1.96 -6.24 27.54
CA ARG A 1046 2.13 -6.90 26.21
C ARG A 1046 1.94 -8.41 26.22
N GLU A 1047 2.25 -9.08 27.32
CA GLU A 1047 2.11 -10.54 27.48
C GLU A 1047 0.66 -11.00 27.65
N THR A 1048 -0.23 -10.10 28.06
CA THR A 1048 -1.63 -10.41 28.42
C THR A 1048 -2.64 -9.66 27.56
N TYR A 1049 -2.19 -8.75 26.72
CA TYR A 1049 -3.06 -7.94 25.89
C TYR A 1049 -3.75 -8.76 24.81
N SER A 1050 -5.04 -8.49 24.65
CA SER A 1050 -5.81 -8.89 23.48
C SER A 1050 -6.60 -7.68 23.02
N PRO A 1051 -6.62 -7.36 21.72
CA PRO A 1051 -7.41 -6.26 21.21
C PRO A 1051 -8.90 -6.48 21.51
N ASP A 1052 -9.56 -5.44 22.01
CA ASP A 1052 -11.00 -5.41 22.26
C ASP A 1052 -11.67 -4.54 21.18
N VAL A 1053 -12.60 -5.12 20.42
CA VAL A 1053 -13.37 -4.44 19.37
C VAL A 1053 -14.22 -3.27 19.90
N HIS A 1054 -14.46 -3.20 21.20
CA HIS A 1054 -15.19 -2.11 21.82
C HIS A 1054 -14.29 -1.08 22.53
N ALA A 1055 -12.99 -1.35 22.66
CA ALA A 1055 -12.08 -0.57 23.49
C ALA A 1055 -10.60 -0.73 23.08
N VAL A 1056 -10.25 -0.42 21.82
CA VAL A 1056 -8.85 -0.40 21.39
C VAL A 1056 -8.11 0.79 21.99
N GLU A 1057 -6.88 0.60 22.42
CA GLU A 1057 -6.07 1.68 22.99
C GLU A 1057 -5.46 2.53 21.86
N ILE A 1058 -5.75 3.84 21.86
CA ILE A 1058 -5.20 4.80 20.88
C ILE A 1058 -4.53 5.98 21.58
N SER A 1059 -3.48 6.53 20.95
CA SER A 1059 -2.93 7.83 21.30
C SER A 1059 -3.88 8.94 20.87
N LEU A 1060 -4.15 9.88 21.78
CA LEU A 1060 -4.96 11.07 21.47
C LEU A 1060 -4.22 12.09 20.61
N GLY A 1061 -2.95 11.83 20.29
CA GLY A 1061 -2.13 12.61 19.38
C GLY A 1061 -1.93 11.92 18.03
N THR A 1062 -0.93 11.06 17.95
CA THR A 1062 -0.51 10.38 16.71
C THR A 1062 -1.63 9.61 16.01
N ASP A 1063 -2.44 8.86 16.77
CA ASP A 1063 -3.47 7.99 16.17
C ASP A 1063 -4.75 8.78 15.93
N TRP A 1064 -5.28 9.41 16.98
CA TRP A 1064 -6.53 10.15 16.89
C TRP A 1064 -6.45 11.31 15.90
N ALA A 1065 -5.34 12.03 15.80
CA ALA A 1065 -5.23 13.13 14.83
C ALA A 1065 -5.39 12.64 13.39
N SER A 1066 -4.74 11.54 13.02
CA SER A 1066 -4.84 10.98 11.67
C SER A 1066 -6.22 10.41 11.38
N LEU A 1067 -6.83 9.76 12.37
CA LEU A 1067 -8.20 9.27 12.24
C LEU A 1067 -9.20 10.44 12.11
N ALA A 1068 -9.09 11.46 12.96
CA ALA A 1068 -9.91 12.67 12.92
C ALA A 1068 -9.72 13.47 11.64
N ALA A 1069 -8.50 13.50 11.07
CA ALA A 1069 -8.24 14.11 9.76
C ALA A 1069 -9.04 13.43 8.65
N SER A 1070 -9.12 12.10 8.67
CA SER A 1070 -9.87 11.29 7.71
C SER A 1070 -11.38 11.53 7.87
N TRP A 1071 -11.81 11.77 9.11
CA TRP A 1071 -13.21 11.85 9.46
C TRP A 1071 -13.83 13.23 9.40
N LEU A 1072 -13.07 14.34 9.39
CA LEU A 1072 -13.38 15.74 9.80
C LEU A 1072 -14.85 16.25 9.70
N VAL A 1073 -15.74 15.62 8.94
CA VAL A 1073 -17.22 15.72 9.00
C VAL A 1073 -17.87 15.02 10.23
N GLU A 1074 -17.30 13.92 10.75
CA GLU A 1074 -17.85 13.01 11.80
C GLU A 1074 -17.52 13.42 13.25
N PHE A 1075 -17.11 14.67 13.48
CA PHE A 1075 -16.77 15.17 14.82
C PHE A 1075 -17.94 15.07 15.82
N GLU A 1076 -19.18 14.99 15.33
CA GLU A 1076 -20.42 14.95 16.13
C GLU A 1076 -20.49 13.83 17.19
N ARG A 1077 -19.66 12.78 17.08
CA ARG A 1077 -19.79 11.55 17.89
C ARG A 1077 -18.66 11.31 18.92
N ARG A 1078 -17.61 12.14 18.99
CA ARG A 1078 -16.29 11.72 19.55
C ARG A 1078 -15.76 12.68 20.62
N GLY A 1079 -16.11 12.43 21.89
CA GLY A 1079 -15.95 13.39 22.99
C GLY A 1079 -14.65 13.32 23.80
N ILE A 1080 -13.52 13.78 23.25
CA ILE A 1080 -12.27 13.99 24.05
C ILE A 1080 -12.51 14.91 25.26
N GLY A 1081 -13.43 15.89 25.13
CA GLY A 1081 -13.79 16.79 26.22
C GLY A 1081 -14.49 16.13 27.41
N ALA A 1082 -14.94 14.87 27.29
CA ALA A 1082 -15.50 14.10 28.40
C ALA A 1082 -14.42 13.48 29.31
N LEU A 1083 -13.16 13.41 28.87
CA LEU A 1083 -12.04 12.96 29.70
C LEU A 1083 -11.67 14.07 30.68
N ARG A 1084 -11.45 13.72 31.97
CA ARG A 1084 -11.18 14.70 33.04
C ARG A 1084 -10.01 15.64 32.72
N ASN A 1085 -8.99 15.12 32.05
CA ASN A 1085 -7.79 15.86 31.62
C ASN A 1085 -7.72 16.05 30.10
N GLY A 1086 -8.80 15.78 29.33
CA GLY A 1086 -8.82 15.97 27.88
C GLY A 1086 -7.63 15.31 27.16
N PHE A 1087 -6.96 16.05 26.27
CA PHE A 1087 -5.75 15.60 25.55
C PHE A 1087 -4.57 15.24 26.45
N VAL A 1088 -4.50 15.79 27.67
CA VAL A 1088 -3.43 15.50 28.65
C VAL A 1088 -3.52 14.07 29.19
N THR A 1089 -4.69 13.44 29.07
CA THR A 1089 -4.87 12.00 29.30
C THR A 1089 -3.94 11.17 28.40
N GLY A 1090 -3.67 11.66 27.18
CA GLY A 1090 -2.66 11.16 26.24
C GLY A 1090 -3.01 9.87 25.51
N ILE A 1091 -3.62 8.91 26.20
CA ILE A 1091 -4.11 7.66 25.64
C ILE A 1091 -5.55 7.46 26.12
N ALA A 1092 -6.39 6.91 25.24
CA ALA A 1092 -7.77 6.58 25.56
C ALA A 1092 -8.15 5.23 24.93
N THR A 1093 -9.23 4.63 25.43
CA THR A 1093 -9.88 3.53 24.72
C THR A 1093 -10.83 4.10 23.68
N TYR A 1094 -10.81 3.53 22.49
CA TYR A 1094 -11.59 3.92 21.34
C TYR A 1094 -12.41 2.73 20.85
N ASN A 1095 -13.66 2.97 20.50
CA ASN A 1095 -14.55 1.97 19.93
C ASN A 1095 -14.66 2.19 18.41
N PRO A 1096 -14.06 1.34 17.57
CA PRO A 1096 -14.11 1.50 16.11
C PRO A 1096 -15.50 1.36 15.50
N SER A 1097 -16.47 0.76 16.18
CA SER A 1097 -17.85 0.67 15.68
C SER A 1097 -18.67 1.93 15.97
N THR A 1098 -18.46 2.55 17.13
CA THR A 1098 -19.29 3.69 17.57
C THR A 1098 -18.59 5.03 17.46
N GLY A 1099 -17.26 5.05 17.34
CA GLY A 1099 -16.42 6.24 17.42
C GLY A 1099 -16.22 6.76 18.85
N ALA A 1100 -16.78 6.08 19.87
CA ALA A 1100 -16.75 6.55 21.24
C ALA A 1100 -15.32 6.53 21.81
N ILE A 1101 -14.97 7.59 22.52
CA ILE A 1101 -13.73 7.72 23.28
C ILE A 1101 -14.07 7.58 24.75
N SER A 1102 -13.34 6.72 25.46
CA SER A 1102 -13.53 6.44 26.88
C SER A 1102 -12.19 6.47 27.63
N PRO A 1103 -12.20 6.64 28.97
CA PRO A 1103 -10.98 6.67 29.76
C PRO A 1103 -10.10 5.43 29.53
N PRO A 1104 -8.76 5.56 29.61
CA PRO A 1104 -7.87 4.42 29.39
C PRO A 1104 -8.12 3.32 30.42
N ALA A 1105 -7.81 2.07 30.09
CA ALA A 1105 -8.00 0.93 30.98
C ALA A 1105 -7.26 1.06 32.33
N SER A 1106 -6.20 1.87 32.39
CA SER A 1106 -5.48 2.19 33.63
C SER A 1106 -6.21 3.20 34.55
N ASP A 1107 -7.26 3.87 34.06
CA ASP A 1107 -8.05 4.87 34.78
C ASP A 1107 -9.54 4.82 34.36
N PRO A 1108 -10.23 3.69 34.57
CA PRO A 1108 -11.61 3.50 34.09
C PRO A 1108 -12.60 4.49 34.72
N GLU A 1109 -12.33 4.94 35.95
CA GLU A 1109 -13.16 5.90 36.69
C GLU A 1109 -12.88 7.36 36.31
N ASN A 1110 -12.03 7.61 35.30
CA ASN A 1110 -11.68 8.96 34.82
C ASN A 1110 -11.14 9.87 35.94
N ASN A 1111 -10.31 9.33 36.83
CA ASN A 1111 -9.74 10.08 37.96
C ASN A 1111 -8.70 11.10 37.53
N GLY A 1112 -8.25 11.08 36.28
CA GLY A 1112 -7.38 12.10 35.70
C GLY A 1112 -5.92 11.65 35.63
N VAL A 1113 -5.64 10.60 34.85
CA VAL A 1113 -4.29 10.26 34.42
C VAL A 1113 -3.68 11.36 33.55
N VAL A 1114 -2.36 11.53 33.65
CA VAL A 1114 -1.55 12.43 32.83
C VAL A 1114 -0.49 11.58 32.13
N LYS A 1115 -0.52 11.52 30.80
CA LYS A 1115 0.44 10.74 29.99
C LYS A 1115 0.75 11.44 28.67
N VAL A 1116 1.52 12.52 28.73
CA VAL A 1116 1.82 13.35 27.54
C VAL A 1116 3.06 12.85 26.81
N SER A 1117 3.01 12.90 25.48
CA SER A 1117 4.14 12.61 24.58
C SER A 1117 4.50 13.85 23.77
N HIS A 1118 5.79 14.08 23.53
CA HIS A 1118 6.24 15.16 22.64
C HIS A 1118 5.81 14.93 21.18
N LEU A 1119 5.46 13.71 20.79
CA LEU A 1119 4.98 13.42 19.44
C LEU A 1119 3.49 13.78 19.25
N SER A 1120 2.73 13.94 20.32
CA SER A 1120 1.26 13.98 20.25
C SER A 1120 0.72 15.11 19.37
N ALA A 1121 1.40 16.26 19.35
CA ALA A 1121 0.98 17.39 18.54
C ALA A 1121 1.74 17.53 17.22
N MET A 1122 2.61 16.59 16.82
CA MET A 1122 3.54 16.79 15.70
C MET A 1122 3.06 16.17 14.36
N PHE A 1123 1.97 15.40 14.37
CA PHE A 1123 1.42 14.70 13.20
C PHE A 1123 0.02 15.19 12.81
N GLY A 1124 -0.16 16.51 12.69
CA GLY A 1124 -1.42 17.10 12.22
C GLY A 1124 -2.48 17.41 13.29
N LEU A 1125 -2.25 17.05 14.56
CA LEU A 1125 -3.24 17.29 15.64
C LEU A 1125 -3.63 18.76 15.75
N PHE A 1126 -2.66 19.66 15.67
CA PHE A 1126 -2.88 21.09 15.74
C PHE A 1126 -3.82 21.59 14.65
N GLU A 1127 -3.52 21.21 13.41
CA GLU A 1127 -4.25 21.63 12.21
C GLU A 1127 -5.68 21.08 12.25
N VAL A 1128 -5.85 19.80 12.62
CA VAL A 1128 -7.16 19.17 12.78
C VAL A 1128 -7.96 19.85 13.88
N ALA A 1129 -7.36 20.10 15.05
CA ALA A 1129 -8.05 20.75 16.16
C ALA A 1129 -8.46 22.19 15.81
N ALA A 1130 -7.57 22.96 15.16
CA ALA A 1130 -7.88 24.30 14.69
C ALA A 1130 -9.02 24.30 13.66
N ASP A 1131 -9.00 23.37 12.70
CA ASP A 1131 -10.06 23.21 11.70
C ASP A 1131 -11.40 22.80 12.32
N ILE A 1132 -11.40 21.95 13.36
CA ILE A 1132 -12.60 21.59 14.13
C ILE A 1132 -13.16 22.81 14.86
N LEU A 1133 -12.32 23.60 15.53
CA LEU A 1133 -12.76 24.78 16.26
C LEU A 1133 -13.35 25.84 15.35
N GLN A 1134 -12.81 25.99 14.14
CA GLN A 1134 -13.33 26.91 13.13
C GLN A 1134 -14.64 26.41 12.52
N GLN A 1135 -14.73 25.13 12.15
CA GLN A 1135 -15.89 24.59 11.42
C GLN A 1135 -17.05 24.21 12.33
N PHE A 1136 -16.79 23.79 13.57
CA PHE A 1136 -17.80 23.30 14.51
C PHE A 1136 -17.72 23.99 15.89
N PRO A 1137 -17.74 25.33 15.98
CA PRO A 1137 -17.49 26.06 17.22
C PRO A 1137 -18.52 25.74 18.32
N GLU A 1138 -19.81 25.68 17.97
CA GLU A 1138 -20.87 25.38 18.94
C GLU A 1138 -20.75 23.98 19.52
N LYS A 1139 -20.46 22.98 18.68
CA LYS A 1139 -20.25 21.59 19.10
C LYS A 1139 -18.98 21.43 19.92
N ALA A 1140 -17.90 22.09 19.52
CA ALA A 1140 -16.65 22.07 20.29
C ALA A 1140 -16.81 22.67 21.69
N ASN A 1141 -17.68 23.66 21.85
CA ASN A 1141 -18.04 24.21 23.16
C ASN A 1141 -18.93 23.25 23.95
N ALA A 1142 -20.00 22.74 23.35
CA ALA A 1142 -20.97 21.86 24.02
C ALA A 1142 -20.33 20.55 24.54
N THR A 1143 -19.33 20.04 23.83
CA THR A 1143 -18.61 18.80 24.19
C THR A 1143 -17.43 19.00 25.13
N GLY A 1144 -17.08 20.26 25.46
CA GLY A 1144 -15.88 20.59 26.24
C GLY A 1144 -14.56 20.48 25.45
N PHE A 1145 -14.60 20.12 24.17
CA PHE A 1145 -13.41 19.98 23.31
C PHE A 1145 -12.59 21.26 23.22
N ARG A 1146 -13.24 22.42 23.06
CA ARG A 1146 -12.55 23.73 22.98
C ARG A 1146 -11.70 23.98 24.22
N ASN A 1147 -12.27 23.75 25.40
CA ASN A 1147 -11.55 23.94 26.66
C ASN A 1147 -10.40 22.93 26.79
N ALA A 1148 -10.65 21.65 26.51
CA ALA A 1148 -9.63 20.61 26.56
C ALA A 1148 -8.43 20.91 25.64
N TRP A 1149 -8.69 21.40 24.42
CA TRP A 1149 -7.64 21.79 23.48
C TRP A 1149 -6.88 23.04 23.93
N LEU A 1150 -7.59 24.10 24.35
CA LEU A 1150 -6.95 25.34 24.80
C LEU A 1150 -6.12 25.14 26.08
N GLU A 1151 -6.56 24.27 26.98
CA GLU A 1151 -5.76 23.88 28.16
C GLU A 1151 -4.50 23.11 27.75
N TYR A 1152 -4.63 22.13 26.85
CA TYR A 1152 -3.46 21.42 26.31
C TYR A 1152 -2.45 22.40 25.72
N CYS A 1153 -2.93 23.34 24.88
CA CYS A 1153 -2.09 24.36 24.27
C CYS A 1153 -1.44 25.32 25.27
N THR A 1154 -2.18 25.72 26.32
CA THR A 1154 -1.68 26.64 27.34
C THR A 1154 -0.61 25.99 28.24
N PHE A 1155 -0.80 24.72 28.60
CA PHE A 1155 0.01 24.06 29.63
C PHE A 1155 1.15 23.18 29.09
N PHE A 1156 1.17 22.84 27.79
CA PHE A 1156 2.21 21.96 27.25
C PHE A 1156 3.64 22.46 27.52
N ASN A 1157 3.92 23.72 27.16
CA ASN A 1157 5.23 24.35 27.40
C ASN A 1157 5.30 25.15 28.72
N ALA A 1158 4.25 25.13 29.54
CA ALA A 1158 4.23 25.85 30.83
C ALA A 1158 5.30 25.30 31.80
N SER A 1159 5.56 26.07 32.86
CA SER A 1159 6.47 25.62 33.92
C SER A 1159 5.94 24.38 34.64
N LEU A 1160 6.84 23.59 35.23
CA LEU A 1160 6.45 22.42 36.03
C LEU A 1160 5.50 22.81 37.16
N GLU A 1161 5.72 23.97 37.79
CA GLU A 1161 4.86 24.50 38.85
C GLU A 1161 3.44 24.77 38.36
N GLU A 1162 3.27 25.39 37.19
CA GLU A 1162 1.96 25.64 36.59
C GLU A 1162 1.25 24.34 36.20
N GLN A 1163 1.99 23.37 35.65
CA GLN A 1163 1.46 22.04 35.32
C GLN A 1163 1.01 21.29 36.58
N GLU A 1164 1.82 21.29 37.63
CA GLU A 1164 1.51 20.63 38.90
C GLU A 1164 0.31 21.28 39.60
N THR A 1165 0.25 22.61 39.58
CA THR A 1165 -0.87 23.38 40.12
C THR A 1165 -2.17 23.02 39.40
N ARG A 1166 -2.15 22.86 38.07
CA ARG A 1166 -3.35 22.54 37.28
C ARG A 1166 -3.77 21.07 37.36
N TYR A 1167 -2.83 20.12 37.33
CA TYR A 1167 -3.12 18.69 37.18
C TYR A 1167 -2.87 17.85 38.43
N GLY A 1168 -2.35 18.44 39.52
CA GLY A 1168 -2.25 17.82 40.85
C GLY A 1168 -1.27 16.64 40.95
N ARG A 1169 -0.41 16.42 39.95
CA ARG A 1169 0.61 15.37 39.94
C ARG A 1169 1.94 15.93 39.42
N PRO A 1170 3.08 15.49 40.00
CA PRO A 1170 4.40 15.97 39.59
C PRO A 1170 4.71 15.64 38.12
N GLY A 1171 5.03 16.70 37.36
CA GLY A 1171 5.60 16.78 36.01
C GLY A 1171 5.02 15.90 34.88
N TRP A 1172 4.73 16.50 33.72
CA TRP A 1172 4.43 15.79 32.45
C TRP A 1172 5.64 15.01 31.86
N GLY A 1173 6.61 14.62 32.71
CA GLY A 1173 7.91 14.10 32.30
C GLY A 1173 8.86 15.19 31.77
N ARG A 1174 9.97 14.77 31.15
CA ARG A 1174 10.88 15.67 30.41
C ARG A 1174 10.39 15.81 28.97
N LEU A 1175 9.45 16.72 28.74
CA LEU A 1175 8.98 17.04 27.39
C LEU A 1175 10.10 17.68 26.56
N GLN A 1176 10.09 17.39 25.26
CA GLN A 1176 11.01 17.91 24.25
C GLN A 1176 10.19 18.61 23.14
N LEU A 1177 10.88 19.15 22.14
CA LEU A 1177 10.32 19.84 20.97
C LEU A 1177 9.59 21.13 21.32
N ARG A 1178 10.02 21.85 22.36
CA ARG A 1178 9.39 23.11 22.82
C ARG A 1178 9.29 24.15 21.70
N GLN A 1179 10.32 24.28 20.86
CA GLN A 1179 10.28 25.18 19.69
C GLN A 1179 9.14 24.81 18.73
N GLY A 1180 9.01 23.52 18.38
CA GLY A 1180 7.92 23.01 17.54
C GLY A 1180 6.54 23.09 18.19
N HIS A 1181 6.46 23.16 19.51
CA HIS A 1181 5.21 23.34 20.27
C HIS A 1181 4.87 24.81 20.57
N SER A 1182 5.74 25.77 20.25
CA SER A 1182 5.46 27.21 20.41
C SER A 1182 4.15 27.64 19.72
N ARG A 1183 3.83 27.01 18.59
CA ARG A 1183 2.55 27.16 17.88
C ARG A 1183 1.31 26.86 18.70
N LEU A 1184 1.39 25.92 19.66
CA LEU A 1184 0.29 25.63 20.57
C LEU A 1184 0.07 26.82 21.49
N THR A 1185 1.15 27.33 22.09
CA THR A 1185 1.11 28.53 22.92
C THR A 1185 0.60 29.73 22.11
N ALA A 1186 1.04 29.89 20.86
CA ALA A 1186 0.58 30.97 19.97
C ALA A 1186 -0.92 30.87 19.65
N PHE A 1187 -1.42 29.66 19.44
CA PHE A 1187 -2.84 29.41 19.23
C PHE A 1187 -3.67 29.75 20.47
N ALA A 1188 -3.23 29.30 21.65
CA ALA A 1188 -3.87 29.67 22.92
C ALA A 1188 -3.83 31.19 23.14
N ALA A 1189 -2.71 31.85 22.85
CA ALA A 1189 -2.58 33.30 22.95
C ALA A 1189 -3.57 34.05 22.05
N SER A 1190 -3.77 33.55 20.82
CA SER A 1190 -4.71 34.14 19.86
C SER A 1190 -6.16 33.96 20.32
N GLU A 1191 -6.56 32.71 20.59
CA GLU A 1191 -7.94 32.32 20.95
C GLU A 1191 -8.39 32.88 22.31
N LEU A 1192 -7.50 32.89 23.31
CA LEU A 1192 -7.77 33.43 24.64
C LEU A 1192 -7.48 34.93 24.76
N LYS A 1193 -6.93 35.55 23.71
CA LYS A 1193 -6.50 36.96 23.69
C LYS A 1193 -5.53 37.29 24.85
N ARG A 1194 -4.55 36.42 25.09
CA ARG A 1194 -3.57 36.50 26.19
C ARG A 1194 -2.20 36.97 25.66
N PRO A 1195 -1.81 38.25 25.85
CA PRO A 1195 -0.55 38.78 25.32
C PRO A 1195 0.70 38.18 25.99
N ASP A 1196 0.59 37.79 27.25
CA ASP A 1196 1.65 37.08 27.98
C ASP A 1196 1.98 35.72 27.35
N LEU A 1197 0.96 34.98 26.87
CA LEU A 1197 1.19 33.75 26.12
C LEU A 1197 1.79 34.03 24.74
N ALA A 1198 1.46 35.15 24.09
CA ALA A 1198 2.06 35.52 22.81
C ALA A 1198 3.57 35.79 22.96
N GLU A 1199 3.97 36.51 24.01
CA GLU A 1199 5.38 36.73 24.34
C GLU A 1199 6.09 35.40 24.66
N ARG A 1200 5.44 34.53 25.44
CA ARG A 1200 5.97 33.20 25.75
C ARG A 1200 6.13 32.33 24.50
N ALA A 1201 5.19 32.35 23.57
CA ALA A 1201 5.28 31.60 22.32
C ALA A 1201 6.48 32.04 21.46
N LEU A 1202 6.77 33.34 21.41
CA LEU A 1202 7.94 33.87 20.71
C LEU A 1202 9.23 33.44 21.41
N GLU A 1203 9.28 33.53 22.73
CA GLU A 1203 10.44 33.07 23.51
C GLU A 1203 10.67 31.56 23.35
N GLU A 1204 9.61 30.76 23.35
CA GLU A 1204 9.66 29.31 23.08
C GLU A 1204 10.16 29.02 21.64
N PHE A 1205 9.79 29.84 20.66
CA PHE A 1205 10.20 29.69 19.28
C PHE A 1205 11.67 30.11 19.05
N GLU A 1206 12.11 31.22 19.65
CA GLU A 1206 13.46 31.77 19.45
C GLU A 1206 14.49 31.09 20.37
N ASN A 1207 14.14 30.85 21.63
CA ASN A 1207 15.06 30.47 22.70
C ASN A 1207 14.65 29.17 23.42
N GLY A 1208 13.71 28.40 22.87
CA GLY A 1208 13.25 27.13 23.45
C GLY A 1208 14.34 26.05 23.54
N ASP A 1209 13.92 24.80 23.67
CA ASP A 1209 14.85 23.65 23.64
C ASP A 1209 15.47 23.40 22.25
N GLY A 1210 15.21 24.35 21.33
CA GLY A 1210 15.64 24.44 19.95
C GLY A 1210 16.71 23.42 19.68
N PHE A 1211 16.38 22.44 18.83
CA PHE A 1211 17.36 21.61 18.16
C PHE A 1211 18.58 22.51 17.95
N ARG A 1212 19.69 22.28 18.67
CA ARG A 1212 20.59 23.33 19.20
C ARG A 1212 21.10 24.37 18.20
N ASP A 1213 20.85 24.10 16.93
CA ASP A 1213 21.28 24.76 15.73
C ASP A 1213 20.13 25.42 14.93
N TYR A 1214 18.88 25.55 15.42
CA TYR A 1214 17.76 26.26 14.75
C TYR A 1214 17.33 27.53 15.52
N GLY A 1215 18.28 28.27 16.05
CA GLY A 1215 18.05 29.48 16.87
C GLY A 1215 18.46 30.78 16.17
N PRO A 1216 18.25 31.93 16.82
CA PRO A 1216 18.65 33.25 16.30
C PRO A 1216 20.18 33.39 16.15
N LYS A 1217 20.97 32.50 16.78
CA LYS A 1217 22.43 32.48 16.68
C LYS A 1217 22.96 31.59 15.56
N THR A 1218 22.10 30.80 14.92
CA THR A 1218 22.48 29.91 13.84
C THR A 1218 22.91 30.71 12.62
N VAL A 1219 23.98 30.26 11.95
CA VAL A 1219 24.35 30.80 10.65
C VAL A 1219 23.62 29.98 9.58
N TRP A 1220 22.52 30.52 9.05
CA TRP A 1220 21.64 29.90 8.06
C TRP A 1220 22.28 29.84 6.66
N LYS A 1221 23.33 29.04 6.54
CA LYS A 1221 24.06 28.81 5.30
C LYS A 1221 24.50 27.35 5.19
N SER A 1222 24.55 26.85 3.95
CA SER A 1222 25.22 25.60 3.64
C SER A 1222 26.70 25.85 3.34
N THR A 1223 27.52 24.82 3.49
CA THR A 1223 28.95 24.84 3.20
C THR A 1223 29.28 23.78 2.15
N PRO A 1224 30.12 24.08 1.15
CA PRO A 1224 30.57 23.07 0.20
C PRO A 1224 31.52 22.08 0.88
N VAL A 1225 31.35 20.79 0.57
CA VAL A 1225 32.25 19.73 1.07
C VAL A 1225 33.40 19.52 0.09
N SER A 1226 34.62 19.35 0.62
CA SER A 1226 35.80 19.14 -0.21
C SER A 1226 35.75 17.79 -0.96
N ARG A 1227 36.17 17.80 -2.23
CA ARG A 1227 36.11 16.65 -3.15
C ARG A 1227 36.86 15.39 -2.68
N ASN A 1228 37.74 15.49 -1.69
CA ASN A 1228 38.45 14.35 -1.11
C ASN A 1228 37.68 13.63 0.01
N HIS A 1229 36.51 14.13 0.41
CA HIS A 1229 35.66 13.52 1.45
C HIS A 1229 34.32 13.00 0.92
N VAL A 1230 33.94 13.33 -0.31
CA VAL A 1230 32.65 12.96 -0.92
C VAL A 1230 32.86 12.36 -2.30
N LEU A 1231 31.95 11.45 -2.69
CA LEU A 1231 31.94 10.88 -4.04
C LEU A 1231 31.69 11.94 -5.11
N GLU A 1232 30.76 12.86 -4.85
CA GLU A 1232 30.40 13.98 -5.73
C GLU A 1232 30.36 15.29 -4.92
N PRO A 1233 30.73 16.44 -5.51
CA PRO A 1233 30.60 17.73 -4.82
C PRO A 1233 29.17 17.99 -4.38
N ALA A 1234 28.99 18.30 -3.09
CA ALA A 1234 27.70 18.63 -2.51
C ALA A 1234 27.84 19.80 -1.54
N ASP A 1235 26.73 20.53 -1.36
CA ASP A 1235 26.59 21.45 -0.26
C ASP A 1235 25.99 20.70 0.93
N GLU A 1236 26.46 20.99 2.12
CA GLU A 1236 25.90 20.44 3.34
C GLU A 1236 25.54 21.52 4.34
N ALA A 1237 24.54 21.21 5.15
CA ALA A 1237 24.28 21.90 6.40
C ALA A 1237 24.10 20.77 7.42
N ALA A 1238 25.20 20.26 7.97
CA ALA A 1238 25.18 19.06 8.81
C ALA A 1238 24.27 19.18 10.05
N TRP A 1239 24.01 20.42 10.46
CA TRP A 1239 23.08 20.77 11.52
C TRP A 1239 21.60 20.65 11.13
N VAL A 1240 21.28 20.50 9.83
CA VAL A 1240 19.93 20.31 9.31
C VAL A 1240 19.50 18.85 9.42
N SER A 1241 18.30 18.61 9.93
CA SER A 1241 17.59 17.33 9.82
C SER A 1241 16.13 17.58 9.46
N THR A 1242 15.44 16.57 8.94
CA THR A 1242 14.07 16.72 8.41
C THR A 1242 13.08 17.00 9.52
N ASN A 1243 13.22 16.30 10.65
CA ASN A 1243 12.47 16.58 11.88
C ASN A 1243 12.58 18.04 12.32
N CYS A 1244 13.80 18.57 12.43
CA CYS A 1244 14.02 19.96 12.84
C CYS A 1244 13.38 20.93 11.85
N THR A 1245 13.60 20.69 10.55
CA THR A 1245 13.08 21.54 9.48
C THR A 1245 11.57 21.57 9.43
N ALA A 1246 10.90 20.41 9.45
CA ALA A 1246 9.45 20.32 9.38
C ALA A 1246 8.81 21.04 10.58
N LEU A 1247 9.29 20.79 11.79
CA LEU A 1247 8.75 21.43 12.99
C LEU A 1247 9.05 22.92 13.08
N TYR A 1248 10.27 23.35 12.72
CA TYR A 1248 10.59 24.77 12.61
C TYR A 1248 9.68 25.44 11.58
N GLY A 1249 9.51 24.80 10.42
CA GLY A 1249 8.68 25.29 9.33
C GLY A 1249 7.23 25.50 9.74
N LEU A 1250 6.62 24.50 10.38
CA LEU A 1250 5.26 24.60 10.91
C LEU A 1250 5.12 25.69 11.98
N ALA A 1251 6.01 25.70 12.97
CA ALA A 1251 5.99 26.69 14.04
C ALA A 1251 6.19 28.11 13.51
N ALA A 1252 7.13 28.31 12.59
CA ALA A 1252 7.40 29.59 11.94
C ALA A 1252 6.15 30.12 11.22
N ILE A 1253 5.55 29.30 10.35
CA ILE A 1253 4.37 29.69 9.57
C ILE A 1253 3.17 30.02 10.47
N GLN A 1254 2.93 29.18 11.48
CA GLN A 1254 1.76 29.29 12.34
C GLN A 1254 1.90 30.43 13.36
N ASN A 1255 3.09 30.62 13.94
CA ASN A 1255 3.36 31.76 14.81
C ASN A 1255 3.24 33.08 14.06
N LEU A 1256 3.79 33.16 12.83
CA LEU A 1256 3.62 34.34 11.99
C LEU A 1256 2.14 34.63 11.72
N ALA A 1257 1.31 33.62 11.44
CA ALA A 1257 -0.12 33.83 11.20
C ALA A 1257 -0.91 34.24 12.46
N LEU A 1258 -0.61 33.63 13.61
CA LEU A 1258 -1.41 33.78 14.83
C LEU A 1258 -1.01 35.00 15.68
N LEU A 1259 0.24 35.46 15.56
CA LEU A 1259 0.79 36.52 16.41
C LEU A 1259 0.95 37.87 15.67
N THR A 1260 0.92 37.90 14.34
CA THR A 1260 1.02 39.16 13.59
C THR A 1260 -0.21 40.06 13.82
N GLY A 1261 0.05 41.34 14.11
CA GLY A 1261 -0.98 42.34 14.47
C GLY A 1261 -1.10 42.62 15.98
N LYS A 1262 -0.55 41.78 16.87
CA LYS A 1262 -0.60 41.98 18.33
C LYS A 1262 0.76 42.33 18.97
N THR A 1263 1.87 42.12 18.27
CA THR A 1263 3.24 42.45 18.73
C THR A 1263 3.69 43.88 18.46
N ARG A 1264 2.97 44.66 17.64
CA ARG A 1264 3.27 46.09 17.45
C ARG A 1264 2.86 46.98 18.63
N ALA A 1265 2.19 46.41 19.64
CA ALA A 1265 1.83 47.10 20.88
C ALA A 1265 2.81 46.79 22.03
N ALA A 1266 3.77 45.87 21.84
CA ALA A 1266 4.72 45.42 22.87
C ALA A 1266 6.19 45.73 22.55
N LYS A 1267 6.48 46.41 21.44
CA LYS A 1267 7.70 47.17 21.18
C LYS A 1267 7.32 48.62 20.95
#